data_AF-A0A950I5J6-F1
#
_entry.id   AF-A0A950I5J6-F1
#
_cell.length_a   1.000
_cell.length_b   1.000
_cell.length_c   1.000
_cell.angle_alpha   90.00
_cell.angle_beta   90.00
_cell.angle_gamma   90.00
#
_symmetry.space_group_name_H-M   'P 1'
#
loop_
_entity.id
_entity.type
_entity.pdbx_description
1 polymer ?
#
loop_
_entity_poly.entity_id
_entity_poly.type
_entity_poly.pdbx_seq_one_letter_code
_entity_poly.pdbx_strand_id
1 'polypeptide(L)'
;MQSKSSTNWLTAVPTACAMTLALVSCGGGGGGGSSSTPTPTPTPTPTPTPAPTSTIITGVAAVGAPLIDAKITVVDGSGAAVTLQDGNGNTIPYATSNVADGSYKFVIPSGTPKMPLFIEASAIDENGTPVVLHSAVASESSSGSMVANITPLSDAVVAEILGANPMTIFHNASANASAIANLGSATQISAVTSQLKTILAKNLTDAKVTTTTPDFFGDPSFVTNKTGIDAMLEAVRIRIIPGNGSDDTLQISNKFVPLAAPEVTIDLATAKKQLAAGSSGSLTSAITSTLKTTTSSTTSVANFPSLDSLTIAVNGLIAQRAPNTSFAALLSAKPTPPTPALPKGKTAAYIFNGRQAVDTENLLALYASNNYQLSAVQVLGCIDDPVPSAGCTNYAIAAIVTNVNGTVVDIFRDGVTYSKTTTPNWLFSGNGNYTNAKIYPVTYATFGFDGSLSATSGLNTNIGSSNAAATINPGLGLQVAITDQDGSGNQLVGNSAVQLPTDQSVPFAYCSGALECIWPQPAVLPTATGELSDTLLQQPTLGWIGNADAALGAKFVFTYSSWITVTNQTENAYLQAPLPSSLGSSLYPMVDGISSTNPVTGANIVAGFNLSWLNWAAANPNMAVFSVRTIVNSTGSSPLITDNPVPLGATSVNLTPTTLPSGFTPTSYEIWIGAMNSLGQRYYTQLLGTN
;
A
#
# COMPACT_ATOMS: atom_id res chain seq x y z
N MET A 1 23.46 49.89 34.00
CA MET A 1 23.81 50.27 35.39
C MET A 1 23.38 49.13 36.32
N GLN A 2 24.26 48.74 37.24
CA GLN A 2 24.08 48.06 38.55
C GLN A 2 22.66 47.56 38.91
N SER A 3 22.39 46.40 39.55
CA SER A 3 23.15 45.62 40.54
C SER A 3 22.44 44.28 40.84
N LYS A 4 23.26 43.24 41.05
CA LYS A 4 23.19 42.08 41.98
C LYS A 4 21.87 41.70 42.67
N SER A 5 21.56 40.40 42.64
CA SER A 5 21.49 39.57 43.87
C SER A 5 21.88 38.12 43.55
N SER A 6 22.58 37.52 44.51
CA SER A 6 23.37 36.29 44.45
C SER A 6 22.83 35.25 45.42
N THR A 7 22.86 33.96 45.06
CA THR A 7 23.28 32.89 46.00
C THR A 7 23.70 31.63 45.23
N ASN A 8 24.92 31.17 45.54
CA ASN A 8 25.55 29.92 45.11
C ASN A 8 24.79 28.70 45.71
N TRP A 9 25.09 27.41 45.45
CA TRP A 9 26.25 26.56 45.82
C TRP A 9 26.34 25.40 44.76
N LEU A 10 27.45 25.16 44.02
CA LEU A 10 28.59 24.23 44.29
C LEU A 10 28.14 22.85 44.82
N THR A 11 28.39 21.66 44.23
CA THR A 11 29.56 21.02 43.56
C THR A 11 29.11 19.69 42.87
N ALA A 12 29.53 19.33 41.64
CA ALA A 12 30.67 18.43 41.26
C ALA A 12 30.53 16.96 41.78
N VAL A 13 30.73 15.83 41.07
CA VAL A 13 31.42 15.40 39.82
C VAL A 13 31.01 13.91 39.55
N PRO A 14 31.22 13.33 38.34
CA PRO A 14 30.73 12.01 37.93
C PRO A 14 31.73 10.87 38.18
N THR A 15 31.25 9.63 38.30
CA THR A 15 32.08 8.42 38.45
C THR A 15 32.06 7.58 37.17
N ALA A 16 33.20 7.54 36.48
CA ALA A 16 33.54 6.58 35.45
C ALA A 16 34.30 5.40 36.08
N CYS A 17 34.05 4.17 35.62
CA CYS A 17 34.86 3.00 35.94
C CYS A 17 35.52 2.47 34.66
N ALA A 18 36.83 2.68 34.57
CA ALA A 18 37.74 1.99 33.66
C ALA A 18 38.54 0.96 34.48
N MET A 19 38.80 -0.22 33.91
CA MET A 19 39.75 -1.19 34.47
C MET A 19 40.68 -1.69 33.37
N THR A 20 41.97 -1.50 33.60
CA THR A 20 43.07 -2.05 32.81
C THR A 20 44.20 -2.52 33.73
N LEU A 21 44.75 -3.71 33.40
CA LEU A 21 46.12 -4.23 33.59
C LEU A 21 46.72 -4.52 34.99
N ALA A 22 47.28 -5.72 35.16
CA ALA A 22 48.70 -5.95 35.49
C ALA A 22 49.13 -7.44 35.43
N LEU A 23 50.37 -7.67 34.97
CA LEU A 23 51.15 -8.93 34.91
C LEU A 23 51.99 -9.16 36.18
N VAL A 24 52.18 -10.42 36.63
CA VAL A 24 53.42 -11.08 37.18
C VAL A 24 53.02 -12.54 37.58
N SER A 25 53.83 -13.61 37.59
CA SER A 25 55.26 -13.82 37.85
C SER A 25 55.81 -15.16 37.28
N CYS A 26 57.12 -15.34 37.47
CA CYS A 26 58.07 -16.38 37.04
C CYS A 26 58.13 -17.65 37.94
N GLY A 27 58.63 -18.76 37.36
CA GLY A 27 59.22 -19.95 38.00
C GLY A 27 59.05 -21.19 37.09
N GLY A 28 60.02 -22.04 36.72
CA GLY A 28 61.43 -22.23 37.06
C GLY A 28 61.75 -23.75 37.07
N GLY A 29 62.77 -24.21 36.32
CA GLY A 29 63.41 -25.55 36.37
C GLY A 29 62.88 -26.58 35.34
N GLY A 30 63.66 -27.36 34.58
CA GLY A 30 65.07 -27.73 34.62
C GLY A 30 65.20 -29.27 34.72
N GLY A 31 65.66 -29.96 33.67
CA GLY A 31 66.00 -31.39 33.75
C GLY A 31 66.09 -32.11 32.40
N GLY A 32 67.31 -32.36 31.93
CA GLY A 32 67.58 -33.19 30.75
C GLY A 32 67.57 -34.69 31.08
N GLY A 33 67.22 -35.52 30.10
CA GLY A 33 67.28 -36.98 30.20
C GLY A 33 66.86 -37.62 28.87
N SER A 34 67.79 -38.37 28.29
CA SER A 34 67.72 -39.00 26.97
C SER A 34 66.69 -40.12 26.83
N SER A 35 66.37 -40.42 25.57
CA SER A 35 65.82 -41.67 25.01
C SER A 35 64.35 -42.01 25.29
N SER A 36 63.51 -41.82 24.27
CA SER A 36 62.92 -42.88 23.44
C SER A 36 61.83 -42.27 22.56
N THR A 37 61.93 -42.47 21.26
CA THR A 37 60.99 -41.99 20.25
C THR A 37 59.58 -42.51 20.53
N PRO A 38 58.58 -41.66 20.84
CA PRO A 38 57.21 -42.13 21.00
C PRO A 38 56.57 -42.32 19.62
N THR A 39 55.92 -43.46 19.44
CA THR A 39 55.02 -43.76 18.32
C THR A 39 53.95 -42.67 18.20
N PRO A 40 53.65 -42.14 16.99
CA PRO A 40 52.65 -41.09 16.83
C PRO A 40 51.29 -41.58 17.36
N THR A 41 50.74 -40.85 18.32
CA THR A 41 49.37 -41.02 18.77
C THR A 41 48.45 -40.62 17.60
N PRO A 42 47.46 -41.44 17.21
CA PRO A 42 46.54 -41.08 16.14
C PRO A 42 45.87 -39.75 16.49
N THR A 43 45.94 -38.80 15.57
CA THR A 43 45.19 -37.54 15.63
C THR A 43 43.72 -37.89 15.88
N PRO A 44 43.07 -37.37 16.94
CA PRO A 44 41.66 -37.62 17.16
C PRO A 44 40.90 -37.18 15.92
N THR A 45 40.15 -38.11 15.34
CA THR A 45 39.19 -37.81 14.27
C THR A 45 38.30 -36.68 14.78
N PRO A 46 38.15 -35.56 14.04
CA PRO A 46 37.28 -34.48 14.49
C PRO A 46 35.89 -35.06 14.75
N THR A 47 35.40 -34.87 15.97
CA THR A 47 34.01 -35.16 16.33
C THR A 47 33.12 -34.41 15.34
N PRO A 48 32.15 -35.07 14.67
CA PRO A 48 31.27 -34.38 13.74
C PRO A 48 30.54 -33.26 14.49
N THR A 49 30.66 -32.04 13.99
CA THR A 49 29.86 -30.91 14.45
C THR A 49 28.38 -31.31 14.40
N PRO A 50 27.60 -31.15 15.48
CA PRO A 50 26.17 -31.47 15.46
C PRO A 50 25.50 -30.75 14.29
N ALA A 51 24.73 -31.47 13.49
CA ALA A 51 23.89 -30.86 12.46
C ALA A 51 22.91 -29.87 13.13
N PRO A 52 22.69 -28.67 12.58
CA PRO A 52 21.77 -27.71 13.17
C PRO A 52 20.37 -28.33 13.28
N THR A 53 19.79 -28.28 14.47
CA THR A 53 18.52 -28.93 14.83
C THR A 53 17.28 -28.12 14.44
N SER A 54 17.45 -26.95 13.83
CA SER A 54 16.37 -26.09 13.31
C SER A 54 16.98 -24.91 12.57
N THR A 55 16.25 -24.34 11.61
CA THR A 55 16.69 -23.16 10.85
C THR A 55 15.85 -21.95 11.23
N ILE A 56 16.50 -20.84 11.60
CA ILE A 56 15.84 -19.58 11.95
C ILE A 56 15.87 -18.66 10.74
N ILE A 57 14.71 -18.12 10.37
CA ILE A 57 14.60 -17.06 9.37
C ILE A 57 14.21 -15.77 10.08
N THR A 58 14.93 -14.70 9.76
CA THR A 58 14.58 -13.33 10.16
C THR A 58 14.52 -12.43 8.93
N GLY A 59 13.86 -11.30 9.05
CA GLY A 59 13.84 -10.30 7.98
C GLY A 59 12.99 -9.11 8.34
N VAL A 60 12.87 -8.18 7.40
CA VAL A 60 11.96 -7.03 7.50
C VAL A 60 11.06 -7.02 6.26
N ALA A 61 9.75 -6.85 6.47
CA ALA A 61 8.76 -6.62 5.43
C ALA A 61 8.46 -5.12 5.33
N ALA A 62 8.76 -4.48 4.20
CA ALA A 62 8.66 -3.02 4.08
C ALA A 62 8.49 -2.52 2.62
N VAL A 63 7.84 -1.36 2.49
CA VAL A 63 7.60 -0.64 1.21
C VAL A 63 8.15 0.81 1.23
N GLY A 64 9.18 1.05 2.04
CA GLY A 64 9.64 2.39 2.45
C GLY A 64 9.11 2.79 3.84
N ALA A 65 8.13 2.03 4.32
CA ALA A 65 7.66 2.00 5.70
C ALA A 65 7.30 0.55 6.06
N PRO A 66 7.21 0.20 7.36
CA PRO A 66 6.97 -1.15 7.81
C PRO A 66 5.60 -1.71 7.39
N LEU A 67 5.58 -2.85 6.70
CA LEU A 67 4.32 -3.56 6.49
C LEU A 67 3.85 -4.12 7.84
N ILE A 68 2.81 -3.49 8.40
CA ILE A 68 2.26 -3.82 9.71
C ILE A 68 1.43 -5.11 9.64
N ASP A 69 1.67 -6.03 10.57
CA ASP A 69 0.94 -7.31 10.68
C ASP A 69 0.89 -8.10 9.37
N ALA A 70 1.98 -8.02 8.60
CA ALA A 70 2.14 -8.79 7.37
C ALA A 70 2.14 -10.27 7.71
N LYS A 71 1.34 -11.06 7.01
CA LYS A 71 1.32 -12.52 7.15
C LYS A 71 2.37 -13.13 6.25
N ILE A 72 3.35 -13.79 6.84
CA ILE A 72 4.46 -14.43 6.13
C ILE A 72 4.23 -15.94 6.01
N THR A 73 4.25 -16.44 4.78
CA THR A 73 4.17 -17.87 4.46
C THR A 73 5.34 -18.30 3.57
N VAL A 74 5.60 -19.61 3.52
CA VAL A 74 6.78 -20.15 2.85
C VAL A 74 6.44 -21.42 2.08
N VAL A 75 6.95 -21.52 0.85
CA VAL A 75 7.02 -22.76 0.09
C VAL A 75 8.47 -23.13 -0.19
N ASP A 76 8.74 -24.42 -0.31
CA ASP A 76 10.07 -24.94 -0.60
C ASP A 76 10.32 -25.08 -2.12
N GLY A 77 11.52 -25.49 -2.50
CA GLY A 77 11.96 -25.68 -3.88
C GLY A 77 11.22 -26.79 -4.63
N SER A 78 10.43 -27.62 -3.94
CA SER A 78 9.46 -28.54 -4.58
C SER A 78 8.05 -27.97 -4.69
N GLY A 79 7.85 -26.73 -4.26
CA GLY A 79 6.57 -26.06 -4.21
C GLY A 79 5.65 -26.57 -3.10
N ALA A 80 6.19 -27.22 -2.08
CA ALA A 80 5.45 -27.67 -0.92
C ALA A 80 5.43 -26.58 0.16
N ALA A 81 4.28 -26.37 0.81
CA ALA A 81 4.17 -25.46 1.94
C ALA A 81 5.07 -25.93 3.10
N VAL A 82 5.83 -25.00 3.68
CA VAL A 82 6.75 -25.28 4.78
C VAL A 82 6.02 -25.11 6.11
N THR A 83 6.19 -26.07 7.02
CA THR A 83 5.70 -25.94 8.39
C THR A 83 6.56 -24.94 9.15
N LEU A 84 5.93 -23.90 9.71
CA LEU A 84 6.59 -22.87 10.48
C LEU A 84 6.38 -23.11 11.98
N GLN A 85 7.35 -22.67 12.79
CA GLN A 85 7.27 -22.65 14.24
C GLN A 85 7.58 -21.25 14.80
N ASP A 86 6.98 -20.94 15.95
CA ASP A 86 7.36 -19.77 16.76
C ASP A 86 8.69 -20.01 17.53
N GLY A 87 9.14 -19.02 18.28
CA GLY A 87 10.35 -19.13 19.12
C GLY A 87 10.26 -20.15 20.26
N ASN A 88 9.07 -20.68 20.54
CA ASN A 88 8.79 -21.68 21.58
C ASN A 88 8.64 -23.10 20.98
N GLY A 89 8.74 -23.25 19.65
CA GLY A 89 8.59 -24.52 18.94
C GLY A 89 7.14 -24.90 18.62
N ASN A 90 6.17 -24.01 18.82
CA ASN A 90 4.77 -24.27 18.45
C ASN A 90 4.58 -24.08 16.94
N THR A 91 3.87 -24.98 16.29
CA THR A 91 3.50 -24.81 14.87
C THR A 91 2.57 -23.62 14.69
N ILE A 92 2.90 -22.77 13.72
CA ILE A 92 2.11 -21.59 13.34
C ILE A 92 1.73 -21.68 11.85
N PRO A 93 0.52 -21.23 11.46
CA PRO A 93 0.10 -21.25 10.05
C PRO A 93 0.82 -20.20 9.20
N TYR A 94 1.27 -19.11 9.82
CA TYR A 94 2.04 -18.02 9.23
C TYR A 94 2.82 -17.31 10.34
N ALA A 95 3.91 -16.64 9.99
CA ALA A 95 4.54 -15.67 10.88
C ALA A 95 3.94 -14.28 10.66
N THR A 96 4.13 -13.36 11.60
CA THR A 96 3.65 -11.97 11.50
C THR A 96 4.83 -11.00 11.62
N SER A 97 4.78 -9.90 10.87
CA SER A 97 5.71 -8.79 11.06
C SER A 97 5.34 -7.93 12.27
N ASN A 98 6.36 -7.31 12.86
CA ASN A 98 6.21 -6.38 13.97
C ASN A 98 5.62 -5.06 13.47
N VAL A 99 4.64 -4.54 14.21
CA VAL A 99 3.93 -3.30 13.89
C VAL A 99 4.78 -2.03 13.97
N ALA A 100 5.93 -2.09 14.66
CA ALA A 100 6.80 -0.94 14.89
C ALA A 100 7.87 -0.78 13.80
N ASP A 101 8.47 -1.89 13.34
CA ASP A 101 9.64 -1.87 12.45
C ASP A 101 9.55 -2.84 11.27
N GLY A 102 8.50 -3.67 11.20
CA GLY A 102 8.28 -4.62 10.09
C GLY A 102 9.14 -5.87 10.21
N SER A 103 9.91 -6.01 11.29
CA SER A 103 10.74 -7.18 11.53
C SER A 103 9.89 -8.42 11.77
N TYR A 104 10.34 -9.57 11.27
CA TYR A 104 9.68 -10.85 11.51
C TYR A 104 10.71 -11.94 11.82
N LYS A 105 10.23 -13.01 12.45
CA LYS A 105 11.03 -14.19 12.78
C LYS A 105 10.16 -15.44 12.80
N PHE A 106 10.69 -16.53 12.27
CA PHE A 106 10.13 -17.87 12.44
C PHE A 106 11.22 -18.94 12.42
N VAL A 107 10.84 -20.14 12.85
CA VAL A 107 11.69 -21.32 12.88
C VAL A 107 11.15 -22.35 11.91
N ILE A 108 12.04 -22.99 11.15
CA ILE A 108 11.77 -24.17 10.36
C ILE A 108 12.33 -25.38 11.14
N PRO A 109 11.49 -26.39 11.47
CA PRO A 109 11.94 -27.58 12.19
C PRO A 109 13.03 -28.38 11.43
N SER A 110 13.84 -29.18 12.14
CA SER A 110 14.78 -30.12 11.51
C SER A 110 14.07 -31.16 10.63
N GLY A 111 14.63 -31.47 9.46
CA GLY A 111 14.03 -32.36 8.45
C GLY A 111 13.86 -31.63 7.11
N THR A 112 14.96 -31.05 6.64
CA THR A 112 15.06 -29.84 5.82
C THR A 112 14.05 -29.67 4.68
N PRO A 113 13.45 -28.46 4.53
CA PRO A 113 12.74 -28.11 3.32
C PRO A 113 13.69 -28.16 2.13
N LYS A 114 13.18 -28.46 0.94
CA LYS A 114 14.04 -28.39 -0.25
C LYS A 114 14.36 -26.94 -0.54
N MET A 115 15.64 -26.58 -0.65
CA MET A 115 16.00 -25.24 -1.10
C MET A 115 15.73 -25.07 -2.60
N PRO A 116 15.49 -23.84 -3.08
CA PRO A 116 15.40 -22.58 -2.32
C PRO A 116 14.10 -22.47 -1.51
N LEU A 117 14.07 -21.59 -0.51
CA LEU A 117 12.81 -21.14 0.09
C LEU A 117 12.27 -19.98 -0.71
N PHE A 118 10.98 -20.02 -1.03
CA PHE A 118 10.24 -18.93 -1.62
C PHE A 118 9.26 -18.42 -0.56
N ILE A 119 9.32 -17.12 -0.27
CA ILE A 119 8.65 -16.50 0.88
C ILE A 119 7.71 -15.42 0.35
N GLU A 120 6.49 -15.40 0.87
CA GLU A 120 5.46 -14.41 0.57
C GLU A 120 5.10 -13.64 1.85
N ALA A 121 4.96 -12.32 1.75
CA ALA A 121 4.29 -11.50 2.75
C ALA A 121 3.04 -10.88 2.14
N SER A 122 1.88 -11.06 2.78
CA SER A 122 0.63 -10.38 2.45
C SER A 122 0.26 -9.39 3.56
N ALA A 123 -0.03 -8.14 3.19
CA ALA A 123 -0.27 -7.06 4.12
C ALA A 123 -1.13 -5.96 3.49
N ILE A 124 -1.35 -4.89 4.24
CA ILE A 124 -1.86 -3.61 3.75
C ILE A 124 -0.75 -2.57 4.02
N ASP A 125 -0.47 -1.71 3.05
CA ASP A 125 0.47 -0.59 3.25
C ASP A 125 -0.13 0.55 4.08
N GLU A 126 0.66 1.57 4.37
CA GLU A 126 0.23 2.70 5.19
C GLU A 126 -0.86 3.54 4.52
N ASN A 127 -1.00 3.42 3.20
CA ASN A 127 -2.08 4.01 2.43
C ASN A 127 -3.33 3.12 2.36
N GLY A 128 -3.39 1.98 3.04
CA GLY A 128 -4.56 1.11 3.01
C GLY A 128 -4.69 0.28 1.73
N THR A 129 -3.65 0.21 0.91
CA THR A 129 -3.63 -0.60 -0.30
C THR A 129 -3.08 -2.00 0.02
N PRO A 130 -3.77 -3.08 -0.41
CA PRO A 130 -3.24 -4.43 -0.27
C PRO A 130 -1.89 -4.57 -0.97
N VAL A 131 -0.96 -5.23 -0.31
CA VAL A 131 0.38 -5.48 -0.85
C VAL A 131 0.72 -6.94 -0.62
N VAL A 132 1.22 -7.58 -1.67
CA VAL A 132 1.82 -8.91 -1.59
C VAL A 132 3.18 -8.83 -2.25
N LEU A 133 4.21 -9.20 -1.50
CA LEU A 133 5.60 -9.12 -1.92
C LEU A 133 6.28 -10.43 -1.61
N HIS A 134 7.33 -10.71 -2.38
CA HIS A 134 8.06 -11.94 -2.23
C HIS A 134 9.54 -11.74 -2.03
N SER A 135 10.15 -12.77 -1.44
CA SER A 135 11.58 -12.89 -1.26
C SER A 135 11.98 -14.35 -1.41
N ALA A 136 13.28 -14.61 -1.42
CA ALA A 136 13.80 -15.97 -1.52
C ALA A 136 15.03 -16.15 -0.65
N VAL A 137 15.23 -17.38 -0.18
CA VAL A 137 16.49 -17.83 0.41
C VAL A 137 17.07 -18.91 -0.49
N ALA A 138 18.17 -18.59 -1.17
CA ALA A 138 18.72 -19.43 -2.23
C ALA A 138 19.30 -20.77 -1.71
N SER A 139 19.94 -20.74 -0.55
CA SER A 139 20.63 -21.90 0.02
C SER A 139 20.66 -21.85 1.55
N GLU A 140 20.74 -23.01 2.20
CA GLU A 140 20.83 -23.06 3.66
C GLU A 140 22.15 -22.47 4.16
N SER A 141 22.09 -21.73 5.27
CA SER A 141 23.27 -21.27 5.98
C SER A 141 23.78 -22.35 6.92
N SER A 142 25.10 -22.55 6.95
CA SER A 142 25.75 -23.45 7.93
C SER A 142 25.59 -22.99 9.38
N SER A 143 25.24 -21.72 9.62
CA SER A 143 24.94 -21.19 10.96
C SER A 143 23.53 -21.53 11.45
N GLY A 144 22.65 -22.05 10.58
CA GLY A 144 21.23 -22.24 10.89
C GLY A 144 20.43 -20.94 11.01
N SER A 145 21.02 -19.78 10.73
CA SER A 145 20.34 -18.48 10.72
C SER A 145 20.43 -17.87 9.33
N MET A 146 19.28 -17.44 8.79
CA MET A 146 19.17 -16.85 7.46
C MET A 146 18.34 -15.58 7.50
N VAL A 147 18.60 -14.68 6.56
CA VAL A 147 17.89 -13.41 6.41
C VAL A 147 17.12 -13.42 5.10
N ALA A 148 15.88 -12.94 5.14
CA ALA A 148 15.07 -12.67 3.96
C ALA A 148 14.30 -11.37 4.16
N ASN A 149 14.77 -10.27 3.61
CA ASN A 149 14.00 -9.03 3.57
C ASN A 149 12.96 -9.14 2.45
N ILE A 150 11.75 -8.67 2.73
CA ILE A 150 10.62 -8.71 1.80
C ILE A 150 10.27 -7.27 1.44
N THR A 151 10.70 -6.85 0.25
CA THR A 151 10.57 -5.48 -0.24
C THR A 151 10.16 -5.47 -1.72
N PRO A 152 9.72 -4.32 -2.27
CA PRO A 152 9.50 -4.21 -3.71
C PRO A 152 10.74 -4.57 -4.57
N LEU A 153 11.96 -4.48 -4.02
CA LEU A 153 13.18 -4.87 -4.72
C LEU A 153 13.40 -6.39 -4.72
N SER A 154 13.17 -7.07 -3.60
CA SER A 154 13.24 -8.53 -3.57
C SER A 154 12.17 -9.14 -4.48
N ASP A 155 10.97 -8.57 -4.47
CA ASP A 155 9.86 -8.99 -5.32
C ASP A 155 10.16 -8.80 -6.81
N ALA A 156 10.77 -7.67 -7.18
CA ALA A 156 11.25 -7.42 -8.55
C ALA A 156 12.28 -8.46 -9.00
N VAL A 157 13.27 -8.78 -8.16
CA VAL A 157 14.28 -9.79 -8.52
C VAL A 157 13.62 -11.16 -8.71
N VAL A 158 12.71 -11.54 -7.80
CA VAL A 158 11.99 -12.81 -7.89
C VAL A 158 11.15 -12.88 -9.17
N ALA A 159 10.44 -11.80 -9.52
CA ALA A 159 9.64 -11.71 -10.73
C ALA A 159 10.45 -11.91 -12.01
N GLU A 160 11.62 -11.28 -12.10
CA GLU A 160 12.51 -11.42 -13.26
C GLU A 160 13.10 -12.84 -13.38
N ILE A 161 13.44 -13.49 -12.27
CA ILE A 161 13.94 -14.89 -12.28
C ILE A 161 12.82 -15.87 -12.66
N LEU A 162 11.62 -15.69 -12.10
CA LEU A 162 10.46 -16.53 -12.41
C LEU A 162 9.92 -16.30 -13.82
N GLY A 163 10.10 -15.08 -14.34
CA GLY A 163 9.61 -14.58 -15.61
C GLY A 163 8.10 -14.39 -15.66
N ALA A 164 7.48 -14.16 -14.51
CA ALA A 164 6.04 -14.00 -14.33
C ALA A 164 5.77 -13.31 -12.97
N ASN A 165 4.52 -12.93 -12.73
CA ASN A 165 4.09 -12.46 -11.42
C ASN A 165 4.36 -13.53 -10.33
N PRO A 166 5.21 -13.24 -9.31
CA PRO A 166 5.57 -14.18 -8.26
C PRO A 166 4.37 -14.78 -7.52
N MET A 167 3.32 -14.00 -7.30
CA MET A 167 2.10 -14.44 -6.60
C MET A 167 1.42 -15.61 -7.30
N THR A 168 1.27 -15.51 -8.63
CA THR A 168 0.65 -16.57 -9.44
C THR A 168 1.44 -17.87 -9.34
N ILE A 169 2.76 -17.76 -9.27
CA ILE A 169 3.67 -18.89 -9.10
C ILE A 169 3.60 -19.44 -7.68
N PHE A 170 3.57 -18.59 -6.66
CA PHE A 170 3.54 -18.97 -5.24
C PHE A 170 2.26 -19.74 -4.89
N HIS A 171 1.10 -19.23 -5.26
CA HIS A 171 -0.18 -19.92 -4.97
C HIS A 171 -0.38 -21.19 -5.80
N ASN A 172 0.37 -21.37 -6.88
CA ASN A 172 0.42 -22.61 -7.67
C ASN A 172 1.79 -23.29 -7.58
N ALA A 173 2.45 -23.22 -6.42
CA ALA A 173 3.86 -23.57 -6.27
C ALA A 173 4.19 -25.00 -6.69
N SER A 174 3.35 -25.97 -6.34
CA SER A 174 3.56 -27.38 -6.69
C SER A 174 3.61 -27.63 -8.20
N ALA A 175 2.76 -26.94 -8.97
CA ALA A 175 2.76 -26.98 -10.43
C ALA A 175 3.96 -26.24 -11.05
N ASN A 176 4.60 -25.35 -10.29
CA ASN A 176 5.68 -24.48 -10.74
C ASN A 176 7.03 -24.77 -10.06
N ALA A 177 7.20 -25.93 -9.44
CA ALA A 177 8.41 -26.31 -8.69
C ALA A 177 9.71 -26.10 -9.50
N SER A 178 9.71 -26.45 -10.79
CA SER A 178 10.86 -26.25 -11.69
C SER A 178 11.23 -24.78 -11.88
N ALA A 179 10.24 -23.87 -11.86
CA ALA A 179 10.50 -22.43 -11.92
C ALA A 179 11.03 -21.91 -10.58
N ILE A 180 10.46 -22.38 -9.46
CA ILE A 180 10.91 -22.04 -8.10
C ILE A 180 12.37 -22.44 -7.88
N ALA A 181 12.79 -23.60 -8.39
CA ALA A 181 14.19 -24.06 -8.30
C ALA A 181 15.22 -23.05 -8.84
N ASN A 182 14.84 -22.19 -9.80
CA ASN A 182 15.72 -21.15 -10.33
C ASN A 182 16.07 -20.08 -9.29
N LEU A 183 15.23 -19.87 -8.27
CA LEU A 183 15.51 -18.95 -7.16
C LEU A 183 16.70 -19.42 -6.28
N GLY A 184 17.19 -20.66 -6.47
CA GLY A 184 18.41 -21.16 -5.84
C GLY A 184 19.69 -20.76 -6.58
N SER A 185 19.58 -20.14 -7.77
CA SER A 185 20.73 -19.80 -8.61
C SER A 185 21.37 -18.47 -8.19
N ALA A 186 22.47 -18.54 -7.45
CA ALA A 186 23.26 -17.36 -7.07
C ALA A 186 23.71 -16.52 -8.29
N THR A 187 23.98 -17.17 -9.42
CA THR A 187 24.33 -16.49 -10.68
C THR A 187 23.16 -15.67 -11.22
N GLN A 188 21.94 -16.22 -11.22
CA GLN A 188 20.76 -15.48 -11.69
C GLN A 188 20.39 -14.34 -10.74
N ILE A 189 20.42 -14.59 -9.42
CA ILE A 189 20.22 -13.54 -8.40
C ILE A 189 21.22 -12.39 -8.60
N SER A 190 22.50 -12.72 -8.77
CA SER A 190 23.55 -11.71 -8.98
C SER A 190 23.37 -10.94 -10.29
N ALA A 191 22.93 -11.60 -11.37
CA ALA A 191 22.71 -10.97 -12.66
C ALA A 191 21.56 -9.97 -12.61
N VAL A 192 20.40 -10.37 -12.06
CA VAL A 192 19.24 -9.50 -11.92
C VAL A 192 19.50 -8.36 -10.93
N THR A 193 20.13 -8.64 -9.79
CA THR A 193 20.54 -7.60 -8.82
C THR A 193 21.43 -6.55 -9.47
N SER A 194 22.37 -6.97 -10.34
CA SER A 194 23.24 -6.06 -11.08
C SER A 194 22.50 -5.23 -12.13
N GLN A 195 21.51 -5.82 -12.81
CA GLN A 195 20.63 -5.09 -13.74
C GLN A 195 19.80 -4.04 -13.00
N LEU A 196 19.10 -4.42 -11.92
CA LEU A 196 18.31 -3.48 -11.13
C LEU A 196 19.17 -2.37 -10.53
N LYS A 197 20.37 -2.68 -10.06
CA LYS A 197 21.34 -1.66 -9.63
C LYS A 197 21.66 -0.67 -10.75
N THR A 198 21.82 -1.15 -11.98
CA THR A 198 22.08 -0.30 -13.16
C THR A 198 20.87 0.58 -13.49
N ILE A 199 19.68 0.01 -13.45
CA ILE A 199 18.41 0.71 -13.67
C ILE A 199 18.19 1.81 -12.61
N LEU A 200 18.51 1.53 -11.35
CA LEU A 200 18.26 2.38 -10.18
C LEU A 200 19.47 3.22 -9.75
N ALA A 201 20.52 3.31 -10.57
CA ALA A 201 21.79 3.93 -10.17
C ALA A 201 21.63 5.36 -9.63
N LYS A 202 20.73 6.16 -10.22
CA LYS A 202 20.44 7.52 -9.73
C LYS A 202 19.78 7.50 -8.36
N ASN A 203 18.72 6.69 -8.19
CA ASN A 203 18.01 6.57 -6.91
C ASN A 203 18.91 6.04 -5.79
N LEU A 204 19.75 5.04 -6.07
CA LEU A 204 20.72 4.51 -5.11
C LEU A 204 21.74 5.56 -4.69
N THR A 205 22.21 6.38 -5.63
CA THR A 205 23.14 7.50 -5.35
C THR A 205 22.46 8.55 -4.46
N ASP A 206 21.23 8.95 -4.80
CA ASP A 206 20.47 9.94 -4.05
C ASP A 206 20.14 9.46 -2.62
N ALA A 207 19.90 8.15 -2.47
CA ALA A 207 19.68 7.47 -1.20
C ALA A 207 20.98 7.16 -0.41
N LYS A 208 22.14 7.56 -0.95
CA LYS A 208 23.47 7.35 -0.37
C LYS A 208 23.81 5.86 -0.12
N VAL A 209 23.32 4.97 -0.98
CA VAL A 209 23.72 3.56 -0.97
C VAL A 209 25.12 3.45 -1.58
N THR A 210 26.12 3.16 -0.75
CA THR A 210 27.54 3.14 -1.16
C THR A 210 28.03 1.75 -1.56
N THR A 211 27.24 0.70 -1.31
CA THR A 211 27.63 -0.69 -1.62
C THR A 211 27.65 -0.91 -3.13
N THR A 212 28.70 -1.58 -3.61
CA THR A 212 28.84 -1.88 -5.05
C THR A 212 27.98 -3.05 -5.49
N THR A 213 27.49 -3.88 -4.56
CA THR A 213 26.59 -5.01 -4.79
C THR A 213 25.56 -5.04 -3.66
N PRO A 214 24.53 -4.16 -3.71
CA PRO A 214 23.49 -4.18 -2.68
C PRO A 214 22.81 -5.55 -2.67
N ASP A 215 22.64 -6.13 -1.48
CA ASP A 215 21.90 -7.36 -1.30
C ASP A 215 20.44 -7.00 -1.00
N PHE A 216 19.55 -7.27 -1.96
CA PHE A 216 18.13 -6.99 -1.82
C PHE A 216 17.36 -8.07 -1.03
N PHE A 217 18.03 -9.16 -0.64
CA PHE A 217 17.43 -10.30 0.06
C PHE A 217 18.00 -10.48 1.47
N GLY A 218 19.30 -10.65 1.58
CA GLY A 218 19.95 -11.21 2.76
C GLY A 218 20.66 -10.20 3.65
N ASP A 219 20.53 -8.89 3.40
CA ASP A 219 21.21 -7.85 4.20
C ASP A 219 20.65 -7.83 5.64
N PRO A 220 21.43 -8.28 6.66
CA PRO A 220 20.97 -8.29 8.04
C PRO A 220 20.87 -6.88 8.65
N SER A 221 21.40 -5.86 7.98
CA SER A 221 21.42 -4.47 8.45
C SER A 221 20.24 -3.64 7.94
N PHE A 222 19.40 -4.20 7.07
CA PHE A 222 18.23 -3.51 6.54
C PHE A 222 17.21 -3.25 7.66
N VAL A 223 16.77 -1.99 7.77
CA VAL A 223 15.80 -1.50 8.75
C VAL A 223 14.96 -0.38 8.12
N THR A 224 13.77 -0.16 8.66
CA THR A 224 12.78 0.84 8.21
C THR A 224 13.05 2.22 8.83
N ASN A 225 14.20 2.82 8.52
CA ASN A 225 14.65 4.09 9.10
C ASN A 225 14.82 5.22 8.06
N LYS A 226 14.31 5.02 6.84
CA LYS A 226 14.40 5.94 5.70
C LYS A 226 15.82 6.35 5.35
N THR A 227 16.78 5.43 5.54
CA THR A 227 18.17 5.57 5.07
C THR A 227 18.52 4.47 4.08
N GLY A 228 19.57 4.66 3.27
CA GLY A 228 20.08 3.62 2.37
C GLY A 228 18.99 3.07 1.44
N ILE A 229 18.81 1.74 1.43
CA ILE A 229 17.80 1.09 0.58
C ILE A 229 16.39 1.52 0.96
N ASP A 230 16.08 1.73 2.24
CA ASP A 230 14.74 2.13 2.68
C ASP A 230 14.38 3.54 2.16
N ALA A 231 15.34 4.47 2.17
CA ALA A 231 15.17 5.80 1.55
C ALA A 231 14.90 5.70 0.03
N MET A 232 15.46 4.69 -0.63
CA MET A 232 15.22 4.45 -2.06
C MET A 232 13.80 3.89 -2.30
N LEU A 233 13.32 2.97 -1.45
CA LEU A 233 11.95 2.46 -1.50
C LEU A 233 10.91 3.59 -1.30
N GLU A 234 11.27 4.64 -0.56
CA GLU A 234 10.44 5.85 -0.43
C GLU A 234 10.38 6.70 -1.71
N ALA A 235 11.34 6.55 -2.61
CA ALA A 235 11.43 7.32 -3.84
C ALA A 235 10.94 6.57 -5.08
N VAL A 236 10.99 5.24 -5.06
CA VAL A 236 10.78 4.41 -6.24
C VAL A 236 9.45 3.69 -6.15
N ARG A 237 8.74 3.63 -7.27
CA ARG A 237 7.58 2.80 -7.49
C ARG A 237 8.00 1.61 -8.34
N ILE A 238 7.84 0.41 -7.79
CA ILE A 238 8.06 -0.86 -8.49
C ILE A 238 6.73 -1.59 -8.53
N ARG A 239 6.28 -2.01 -9.71
CA ARG A 239 5.02 -2.72 -9.89
C ARG A 239 5.15 -3.82 -10.93
N ILE A 240 4.44 -4.91 -10.71
CA ILE A 240 4.29 -5.98 -11.69
C ILE A 240 2.89 -5.86 -12.29
N ILE A 241 2.81 -5.63 -13.60
CA ILE A 241 1.55 -5.51 -14.33
C ILE A 241 1.32 -6.80 -15.09
N PRO A 242 0.22 -7.53 -14.80
CA PRO A 242 -0.16 -8.72 -15.55
C PRO A 242 -0.32 -8.42 -17.03
N GLY A 243 0.19 -9.31 -17.87
CA GLY A 243 0.04 -9.22 -19.31
C GLY A 243 -1.35 -9.69 -19.74
N ASN A 244 -2.13 -8.81 -20.37
CA ASN A 244 -3.49 -9.11 -20.82
C ASN A 244 -3.47 -9.88 -22.16
N GLY A 245 -2.95 -11.11 -22.16
CA GLY A 245 -2.62 -11.88 -23.37
C GLY A 245 -1.23 -11.59 -23.94
N SER A 246 -0.48 -10.69 -23.30
CA SER A 246 0.98 -10.51 -23.44
C SER A 246 1.68 -11.13 -22.24
N ASP A 247 3.02 -11.11 -22.23
CA ASP A 247 3.78 -11.48 -21.04
C ASP A 247 3.63 -10.44 -19.92
N ASP A 248 3.81 -10.86 -18.67
CA ASP A 248 3.82 -9.97 -17.51
C ASP A 248 5.01 -9.00 -17.59
N THR A 249 4.80 -7.78 -17.08
CA THR A 249 5.84 -6.74 -17.12
C THR A 249 6.17 -6.20 -15.74
N LEU A 250 7.45 -5.96 -15.48
CA LEU A 250 7.94 -5.20 -14.32
C LEU A 250 8.14 -3.74 -14.73
N GLN A 251 7.54 -2.83 -13.97
CA GLN A 251 7.60 -1.40 -14.20
C GLN A 251 8.25 -0.68 -13.03
N ILE A 252 9.20 0.20 -13.35
CA ILE A 252 9.98 0.97 -12.39
C ILE A 252 9.91 2.45 -12.77
N SER A 253 9.53 3.30 -11.81
CA SER A 253 9.44 4.75 -11.95
C SER A 253 9.74 5.44 -10.64
N ASN A 254 9.98 6.75 -10.69
CA ASN A 254 9.98 7.56 -9.49
C ASN A 254 8.57 7.91 -8.99
N LYS A 255 8.33 7.91 -7.66
CA LYS A 255 7.06 8.37 -7.05
C LYS A 255 6.84 9.89 -7.18
N PHE A 256 7.90 10.64 -7.49
CA PHE A 256 7.88 12.11 -7.56
C PHE A 256 7.60 12.68 -8.96
N VAL A 257 7.34 11.81 -9.94
CA VAL A 257 6.88 12.23 -11.26
C VAL A 257 5.46 11.76 -11.52
N PRO A 258 4.67 12.49 -12.33
CA PRO A 258 3.33 12.06 -12.69
C PRO A 258 3.35 10.67 -13.32
N LEU A 259 2.31 9.88 -13.07
CA LEU A 259 2.21 8.50 -13.53
C LEU A 259 1.97 8.36 -15.06
N ALA A 260 2.24 9.38 -15.86
CA ALA A 260 1.92 9.39 -17.29
C ALA A 260 2.50 8.18 -18.07
N ALA A 261 3.70 7.70 -17.69
CA ALA A 261 4.29 6.47 -18.23
C ALA A 261 5.30 5.85 -17.25
N PRO A 262 5.49 4.51 -17.26
CA PRO A 262 6.61 3.89 -16.56
C PRO A 262 7.95 4.36 -17.16
N GLU A 263 8.97 4.64 -16.33
CA GLU A 263 10.29 5.02 -16.86
C GLU A 263 10.97 3.81 -17.49
N VAL A 264 11.05 2.71 -16.72
CA VAL A 264 11.62 1.43 -17.15
C VAL A 264 10.54 0.36 -17.11
N THR A 265 10.42 -0.38 -18.21
CA THR A 265 9.54 -1.54 -18.35
C THR A 265 10.40 -2.72 -18.78
N ILE A 266 10.27 -3.83 -18.06
CA ILE A 266 10.96 -5.09 -18.33
C ILE A 266 9.92 -6.15 -18.64
N ASP A 267 10.09 -6.83 -19.76
CA ASP A 267 9.31 -8.01 -20.14
C ASP A 267 9.83 -9.23 -19.36
N LEU A 268 9.00 -9.79 -18.47
CA LEU A 268 9.46 -10.80 -17.51
C LEU A 268 9.78 -12.14 -18.21
N ALA A 269 8.99 -12.54 -19.19
CA ALA A 269 9.23 -13.78 -19.94
C ALA A 269 10.55 -13.70 -20.72
N THR A 270 10.82 -12.55 -21.35
CA THR A 270 12.09 -12.29 -22.03
C THR A 270 13.24 -12.27 -21.04
N ALA A 271 13.10 -11.64 -19.86
CA ALA A 271 14.13 -11.63 -18.82
C ALA A 271 14.53 -13.06 -18.42
N LYS A 272 13.55 -13.92 -18.12
CA LYS A 272 13.78 -15.34 -17.83
C LYS A 272 14.50 -16.07 -18.95
N LYS A 273 14.11 -15.84 -20.20
CA LYS A 273 14.77 -16.43 -21.37
C LYS A 273 16.24 -16.01 -21.46
N GLN A 274 16.56 -14.75 -21.19
CA GLN A 274 17.93 -14.25 -21.19
C GLN A 274 18.74 -14.83 -20.01
N LEU A 275 18.13 -14.98 -18.83
CA LEU A 275 18.78 -15.65 -17.68
C LEU A 275 19.11 -17.12 -18.00
N ALA A 276 18.21 -17.83 -18.67
CA ALA A 276 18.41 -19.22 -19.06
C ALA A 276 19.54 -19.38 -20.11
N ALA A 277 19.81 -18.34 -20.92
CA ALA A 277 20.92 -18.33 -21.88
C ALA A 277 22.30 -18.11 -21.23
N GLY A 278 22.36 -17.88 -19.92
CA GLY A 278 23.60 -17.73 -19.15
C GLY A 278 24.49 -16.62 -19.73
N SER A 279 25.78 -16.90 -19.94
CA SER A 279 26.75 -15.91 -20.43
C SER A 279 26.49 -15.40 -21.85
N SER A 280 25.61 -16.05 -22.61
CA SER A 280 25.19 -15.60 -23.96
C SER A 280 23.92 -14.74 -23.95
N GLY A 281 23.21 -14.69 -22.81
CA GLY A 281 22.04 -13.86 -22.62
C GLY A 281 22.39 -12.43 -22.28
N SER A 282 21.49 -11.50 -22.64
CA SER A 282 21.58 -10.09 -22.26
C SER A 282 20.26 -9.64 -21.65
N LEU A 283 20.25 -9.40 -20.35
CA LEU A 283 19.07 -8.93 -19.62
C LEU A 283 18.54 -7.58 -20.13
N THR A 284 19.43 -6.72 -20.65
CA THR A 284 19.04 -5.44 -21.27
C THR A 284 18.06 -5.63 -22.44
N SER A 285 18.10 -6.78 -23.12
CA SER A 285 17.18 -7.10 -24.22
C SER A 285 15.73 -7.29 -23.76
N ALA A 286 15.50 -7.51 -22.45
CA ALA A 286 14.16 -7.59 -21.87
C ALA A 286 13.57 -6.20 -21.56
N ILE A 287 14.38 -5.13 -21.60
CA ILE A 287 13.93 -3.77 -21.34
C ILE A 287 13.26 -3.21 -22.60
N THR A 288 11.99 -2.84 -22.50
CA THR A 288 11.17 -2.36 -23.63
C THR A 288 10.94 -0.85 -23.65
N SER A 289 11.45 -0.13 -22.66
CA SER A 289 11.40 1.33 -22.57
C SER A 289 12.80 1.93 -22.31
N THR A 290 12.93 2.95 -21.45
CA THR A 290 14.24 3.53 -21.13
C THR A 290 15.09 2.53 -20.35
N LEU A 291 16.41 2.55 -20.56
CA LEU A 291 17.33 1.56 -19.96
C LEU A 291 17.56 1.75 -18.46
N LYS A 292 17.17 2.90 -17.90
CA LYS A 292 17.39 3.27 -16.51
C LYS A 292 16.45 4.39 -16.10
N THR A 293 16.19 4.48 -14.81
CA THR A 293 15.55 5.64 -14.21
C THR A 293 16.39 6.90 -14.48
N THR A 294 15.71 7.97 -14.86
CA THR A 294 16.33 9.27 -15.15
C THR A 294 15.82 10.35 -14.19
N THR A 295 14.67 10.12 -13.55
CA THR A 295 14.07 11.07 -12.63
C THR A 295 14.36 10.68 -11.17
N SER A 296 14.79 11.65 -10.36
CA SER A 296 14.87 11.51 -8.89
C SER A 296 15.07 12.83 -8.18
N SER A 297 14.53 12.95 -6.96
CA SER A 297 14.57 14.14 -6.12
C SER A 297 15.69 14.05 -5.07
N THR A 298 16.93 14.27 -5.50
CA THR A 298 18.14 14.18 -4.64
C THR A 298 17.99 14.96 -3.32
N THR A 299 17.47 16.19 -3.38
CA THR A 299 17.27 17.04 -2.19
C THR A 299 16.32 16.40 -1.17
N SER A 300 15.33 15.66 -1.64
CA SER A 300 14.22 15.17 -0.80
C SER A 300 14.55 13.83 -0.18
N VAL A 301 15.10 12.93 -0.99
CA VAL A 301 15.62 11.64 -0.51
C VAL A 301 16.66 11.85 0.58
N ALA A 302 17.49 12.89 0.47
CA ALA A 302 18.46 13.24 1.50
C ALA A 302 17.85 13.69 2.85
N ASN A 303 16.58 14.14 2.88
CA ASN A 303 15.91 14.65 4.08
C ASN A 303 14.88 13.66 4.68
N PHE A 304 14.48 12.61 3.94
CA PHE A 304 13.56 11.57 4.45
C PHE A 304 13.99 10.87 5.74
N PRO A 305 15.28 10.67 6.07
CA PRO A 305 15.68 10.13 7.37
C PRO A 305 15.13 10.90 8.58
N SER A 306 14.82 12.19 8.40
CA SER A 306 14.26 13.05 9.47
C SER A 306 12.73 13.13 9.44
N LEU A 307 12.05 12.52 8.47
CA LEU A 307 10.60 12.62 8.31
C LEU A 307 9.85 11.99 9.50
N ASP A 308 10.31 10.84 9.99
CA ASP A 308 9.68 10.18 11.14
C ASP A 308 9.80 10.98 12.45
N SER A 309 10.66 12.00 12.50
CA SER A 309 10.68 12.94 13.63
C SER A 309 9.37 13.73 13.76
N LEU A 310 8.66 13.95 12.64
CA LEU A 310 7.32 14.54 12.67
C LEU A 310 6.32 13.61 13.36
N THR A 311 6.32 12.31 13.01
CA THR A 311 5.44 11.32 13.63
C THR A 311 5.77 11.11 15.11
N ILE A 312 7.06 11.09 15.47
CA ILE A 312 7.51 11.06 16.87
C ILE A 312 6.97 12.26 17.64
N ALA A 313 7.01 13.46 17.06
CA ALA A 313 6.45 14.67 17.69
C ALA A 313 4.93 14.59 17.87
N VAL A 314 4.21 14.09 16.85
CA VAL A 314 2.75 13.86 16.94
C VAL A 314 2.41 12.85 18.04
N ASN A 315 3.04 11.68 18.02
CA ASN A 315 2.82 10.63 19.01
C ASN A 315 3.19 11.08 20.43
N GLY A 316 4.21 11.93 20.58
CA GLY A 316 4.56 12.56 21.85
C GLY A 316 3.44 13.45 22.42
N LEU A 317 2.74 14.20 21.57
CA LEU A 317 1.57 15.00 21.97
C LEU A 317 0.34 14.11 22.24
N ILE A 318 0.14 13.05 21.44
CA ILE A 318 -0.93 12.06 21.66
C ILE A 318 -0.78 11.38 23.02
N ALA A 319 0.44 10.96 23.38
CA ALA A 319 0.74 10.36 24.68
C ALA A 319 0.44 11.31 25.86
N GLN A 320 0.53 12.62 25.64
CA GLN A 320 0.19 13.66 26.62
C GLN A 320 -1.31 13.99 26.65
N ARG A 321 -2.13 13.37 25.79
CA ARG A 321 -3.54 13.73 25.57
C ARG A 321 -3.72 15.22 25.27
N ALA A 322 -2.81 15.76 24.45
CA ALA A 322 -2.75 17.19 24.17
C ALA A 322 -4.03 17.70 23.49
N PRO A 323 -4.49 18.94 23.78
CA PRO A 323 -5.60 19.55 23.06
C PRO A 323 -5.19 19.93 21.62
N ASN A 324 -6.19 20.19 20.77
CA ASN A 324 -6.01 20.56 19.35
C ASN A 324 -4.98 21.67 19.11
N THR A 325 -5.00 22.73 19.92
CA THR A 325 -4.07 23.86 19.80
C THR A 325 -2.59 23.49 19.95
N SER A 326 -2.27 22.38 20.62
CA SER A 326 -0.88 21.90 20.75
C SER A 326 -0.30 21.38 19.44
N PHE A 327 -1.14 20.94 18.50
CA PHE A 327 -0.70 20.41 17.21
C PHE A 327 -0.40 21.51 16.18
N ALA A 328 -0.85 22.75 16.40
CA ALA A 328 -0.69 23.85 15.46
C ALA A 328 0.77 24.14 15.07
N ALA A 329 1.73 23.87 15.96
CA ALA A 329 3.16 24.06 15.68
C ALA A 329 3.77 23.01 14.72
N LEU A 330 3.06 21.90 14.48
CA LEU A 330 3.46 20.85 13.54
C LEU A 330 2.90 21.09 12.13
N LEU A 331 2.03 22.07 11.97
CA LEU A 331 1.48 22.49 10.68
C LEU A 331 2.29 23.67 10.15
N SER A 332 2.51 23.70 8.84
CA SER A 332 3.14 24.82 8.17
C SER A 332 2.28 26.08 8.34
N ALA A 333 2.95 27.23 8.43
CA ALA A 333 2.30 28.48 8.77
C ALA A 333 1.14 28.79 7.82
N LYS A 334 -0.04 29.09 8.39
CA LYS A 334 -1.16 29.74 7.70
C LYS A 334 -0.60 30.96 6.97
N PRO A 335 -0.75 31.11 5.64
CA PRO A 335 -0.54 32.42 5.04
C PRO A 335 -1.46 33.39 5.78
N THR A 336 -0.92 34.46 6.37
CA THR A 336 -1.73 35.54 6.94
C THR A 336 -2.67 36.07 5.84
N PRO A 337 -3.98 36.14 6.07
CA PRO A 337 -4.90 36.65 5.06
C PRO A 337 -4.75 38.16 4.99
N PRO A 338 -4.66 38.79 3.81
CA PRO A 338 -5.39 40.02 3.62
C PRO A 338 -6.82 39.65 3.20
N THR A 339 -7.79 40.30 3.85
CA THR A 339 -9.10 40.76 3.33
C THR A 339 -9.69 40.19 2.03
N PRO A 340 -11.03 40.10 1.93
CA PRO A 340 -11.74 39.23 1.00
C PRO A 340 -11.54 39.59 -0.47
N ALA A 341 -10.56 38.93 -1.08
CA ALA A 341 -10.50 38.45 -2.45
C ALA A 341 -9.13 37.79 -2.61
N LEU A 342 -9.05 36.53 -2.99
CA LEU A 342 -7.78 35.97 -3.49
C LEU A 342 -7.90 35.73 -5.00
N PRO A 343 -7.39 36.66 -5.82
CA PRO A 343 -7.17 36.44 -7.24
C PRO A 343 -5.94 35.53 -7.45
N LYS A 344 -5.92 34.93 -8.64
CA LYS A 344 -4.91 34.02 -9.19
C LYS A 344 -3.47 34.37 -8.79
N GLY A 345 -2.80 33.47 -8.06
CA GLY A 345 -1.35 33.46 -7.93
C GLY A 345 -0.73 33.57 -6.52
N LYS A 346 -1.47 33.44 -5.40
CA LYS A 346 -0.88 33.25 -4.05
C LYS A 346 -1.68 32.31 -3.13
N THR A 347 -0.92 31.61 -2.30
CA THR A 347 -1.16 30.41 -1.46
C THR A 347 -2.42 30.41 -0.59
N ALA A 348 -3.22 29.36 -0.74
CA ALA A 348 -4.33 29.05 0.17
C ALA A 348 -3.81 28.70 1.58
N ALA A 349 -4.65 28.92 2.59
CA ALA A 349 -4.52 28.31 3.91
C ALA A 349 -4.23 26.81 3.79
N TYR A 350 -3.61 26.22 4.82
CA TYR A 350 -3.48 24.76 4.92
C TYR A 350 -4.84 24.11 4.63
N ILE A 351 -4.93 23.44 3.49
CA ILE A 351 -6.08 22.68 3.04
C ILE A 351 -5.54 21.40 2.43
N PHE A 352 -6.03 20.26 2.90
CA PHE A 352 -5.74 18.95 2.35
C PHE A 352 -7.03 18.28 1.92
N ASN A 353 -7.33 18.31 0.62
CA ASN A 353 -8.55 17.72 0.07
C ASN A 353 -9.83 18.16 0.81
N GLY A 354 -9.98 19.47 1.02
CA GLY A 354 -11.10 20.08 1.74
C GLY A 354 -10.91 20.18 3.25
N ARG A 355 -10.03 19.37 3.85
CA ARG A 355 -9.72 19.42 5.29
C ARG A 355 -8.84 20.63 5.61
N GLN A 356 -9.30 21.53 6.46
CA GLN A 356 -8.53 22.72 6.86
C GLN A 356 -7.55 22.38 8.01
N ALA A 357 -6.60 23.27 8.28
CA ALA A 357 -5.68 23.11 9.43
C ALA A 357 -6.38 22.80 10.75
N VAL A 358 -7.47 23.52 11.06
CA VAL A 358 -8.21 23.31 12.31
C VAL A 358 -8.86 21.92 12.37
N ASP A 359 -9.27 21.37 11.23
CA ASP A 359 -9.84 20.03 11.14
C ASP A 359 -8.75 18.98 11.36
N THR A 360 -7.54 19.20 10.82
CA THR A 360 -6.36 18.36 11.13
C THR A 360 -6.00 18.43 12.61
N GLU A 361 -5.94 19.62 13.21
CA GLU A 361 -5.69 19.81 14.64
C GLU A 361 -6.73 19.07 15.50
N ASN A 362 -8.01 19.14 15.12
CA ASN A 362 -9.10 18.43 15.78
C ASN A 362 -9.00 16.91 15.61
N LEU A 363 -8.63 16.43 14.42
CA LEU A 363 -8.42 15.01 14.15
C LEU A 363 -7.27 14.44 15.00
N LEU A 364 -6.15 15.15 15.07
CA LEU A 364 -5.01 14.74 15.91
C LEU A 364 -5.35 14.80 17.41
N ALA A 365 -6.16 15.77 17.84
CA ALA A 365 -6.68 15.81 19.21
C ALA A 365 -7.66 14.67 19.51
N LEU A 366 -8.47 14.25 18.52
CA LEU A 366 -9.31 13.06 18.64
C LEU A 366 -8.44 11.82 18.86
N TYR A 367 -7.36 11.66 18.09
CA TYR A 367 -6.40 10.58 18.31
C TYR A 367 -5.77 10.66 19.70
N ALA A 368 -5.34 11.85 20.13
CA ALA A 368 -4.81 12.08 21.47
C ALA A 368 -5.79 11.69 22.58
N SER A 369 -7.07 12.04 22.44
CA SER A 369 -8.10 11.72 23.43
C SER A 369 -8.36 10.22 23.57
N ASN A 370 -8.21 9.47 22.47
CA ASN A 370 -8.40 8.02 22.43
C ASN A 370 -7.08 7.24 22.59
N ASN A 371 -5.94 7.94 22.71
CA ASN A 371 -4.59 7.37 22.71
C ASN A 371 -4.31 6.48 21.48
N TYR A 372 -4.70 6.96 20.31
CA TYR A 372 -4.42 6.32 19.03
C TYR A 372 -3.08 6.80 18.47
N GLN A 373 -2.17 5.89 18.16
CA GLN A 373 -0.80 6.19 17.75
C GLN A 373 -0.65 6.05 16.23
N LEU A 374 0.14 6.93 15.63
CA LEU A 374 0.52 6.83 14.22
C LEU A 374 1.72 5.87 14.07
N SER A 375 1.69 5.04 13.03
CA SER A 375 2.85 4.26 12.57
C SER A 375 3.94 5.15 11.98
N ALA A 376 5.08 4.57 11.61
CA ALA A 376 5.98 5.23 10.66
C ALA A 376 5.22 5.63 9.38
N VAL A 377 5.59 6.76 8.78
CA VAL A 377 4.88 7.29 7.61
C VAL A 377 5.46 6.72 6.32
N GLN A 378 4.62 6.49 5.33
CA GLN A 378 5.03 6.15 3.97
C GLN A 378 4.93 7.38 3.08
N VAL A 379 5.93 7.61 2.22
CA VAL A 379 5.85 8.64 1.17
C VAL A 379 5.12 8.08 -0.05
N LEU A 380 4.01 8.72 -0.41
CA LEU A 380 3.13 8.28 -1.51
C LEU A 380 3.50 8.91 -2.85
N GLY A 381 4.01 10.15 -2.83
CA GLY A 381 4.46 10.85 -4.03
C GLY A 381 4.40 12.37 -3.92
N CYS A 382 4.63 13.02 -5.04
CA CYS A 382 4.54 14.48 -5.17
C CYS A 382 3.09 14.96 -5.15
N ILE A 383 2.81 16.06 -4.45
CA ILE A 383 1.50 16.73 -4.50
C ILE A 383 1.58 18.15 -5.05
N ASP A 384 2.75 18.58 -5.54
CA ASP A 384 2.85 19.83 -6.28
C ASP A 384 2.29 19.65 -7.70
N ASP A 385 1.38 20.53 -8.10
CA ASP A 385 0.86 20.60 -9.46
C ASP A 385 0.95 22.05 -10.00
N PRO A 386 1.75 22.34 -11.04
CA PRO A 386 2.69 21.42 -11.70
C PRO A 386 3.90 21.10 -10.82
N VAL A 387 4.50 19.92 -11.03
CA VAL A 387 5.74 19.51 -10.35
C VAL A 387 6.87 20.51 -10.67
N PRO A 388 7.55 21.12 -9.68
CA PRO A 388 8.62 22.07 -9.93
C PRO A 388 9.82 21.44 -10.63
N SER A 389 10.51 22.22 -11.47
CA SER A 389 11.70 21.76 -12.20
C SER A 389 12.87 21.36 -11.30
N ALA A 390 12.92 21.89 -10.07
CA ALA A 390 13.92 21.56 -9.05
C ALA A 390 13.57 20.30 -8.22
N GLY A 391 12.46 19.64 -8.54
CA GLY A 391 11.89 18.54 -7.76
C GLY A 391 10.79 19.00 -6.80
N CYS A 392 10.08 18.04 -6.23
CA CYS A 392 8.96 18.31 -5.35
C CYS A 392 9.36 19.06 -4.08
N THR A 393 8.42 19.83 -3.57
CA THR A 393 8.49 20.63 -2.35
C THR A 393 7.44 20.20 -1.33
N ASN A 394 6.34 19.60 -1.81
CA ASN A 394 5.32 18.97 -0.99
C ASN A 394 5.11 17.50 -1.38
N TYR A 395 4.87 16.66 -0.38
CA TYR A 395 4.69 15.21 -0.54
C TYR A 395 3.41 14.75 0.12
N ALA A 396 2.69 13.85 -0.54
CA ALA A 396 1.66 13.07 0.14
C ALA A 396 2.32 12.01 1.01
N ILE A 397 1.80 11.85 2.23
CA ILE A 397 2.15 10.77 3.14
C ILE A 397 0.91 10.02 3.60
N ALA A 398 1.12 8.81 4.11
CA ALA A 398 0.13 8.13 4.92
C ALA A 398 0.77 7.42 6.13
N ALA A 399 -0.03 7.20 7.17
CA ALA A 399 0.32 6.38 8.32
C ALA A 399 -0.91 5.62 8.81
N ILE A 400 -0.69 4.40 9.29
CA ILE A 400 -1.71 3.61 9.98
C ILE A 400 -1.90 4.19 11.37
N VAL A 401 -3.14 4.31 11.80
CA VAL A 401 -3.51 4.74 13.14
C VAL A 401 -3.95 3.51 13.92
N THR A 402 -3.30 3.24 15.04
CA THR A 402 -3.57 2.07 15.88
C THR A 402 -4.01 2.46 17.27
N ASN A 403 -4.89 1.66 17.88
CA ASN A 403 -5.21 1.80 19.29
C ASN A 403 -4.12 1.17 20.18
N VAL A 404 -4.30 1.25 21.50
CA VAL A 404 -3.36 0.69 22.50
C VAL A 404 -3.18 -0.83 22.42
N ASN A 405 -4.09 -1.55 21.76
CA ASN A 405 -4.02 -2.99 21.55
C ASN A 405 -3.35 -3.34 20.21
N GLY A 406 -2.87 -2.35 19.45
CA GLY A 406 -2.29 -2.54 18.12
C GLY A 406 -3.32 -2.76 17.01
N THR A 407 -4.63 -2.62 17.30
CA THR A 407 -5.67 -2.73 16.27
C THR A 407 -5.68 -1.47 15.43
N VAL A 408 -5.72 -1.64 14.11
CA VAL A 408 -5.89 -0.54 13.16
C VAL A 408 -7.29 0.06 13.31
N VAL A 409 -7.36 1.38 13.50
CA VAL A 409 -8.61 2.13 13.69
C VAL A 409 -8.82 3.21 12.64
N ASP A 410 -7.76 3.69 11.98
CA ASP A 410 -7.84 4.71 10.93
C ASP A 410 -6.58 4.68 10.04
N ILE A 411 -6.61 5.41 8.92
CA ILE A 411 -5.44 5.81 8.14
C ILE A 411 -5.36 7.33 8.12
N PHE A 412 -4.27 7.86 8.65
CA PHE A 412 -3.96 9.27 8.54
C PHE A 412 -3.30 9.56 7.18
N ARG A 413 -3.81 10.56 6.45
CA ARG A 413 -3.21 11.05 5.19
C ARG A 413 -3.14 12.56 5.20
N ASP A 414 -1.99 13.10 4.82
CA ASP A 414 -1.79 14.55 4.67
C ASP A 414 -0.64 14.87 3.70
N GLY A 415 -0.44 16.16 3.45
CA GLY A 415 0.73 16.71 2.79
C GLY A 415 1.82 17.07 3.81
N VAL A 416 3.09 16.90 3.44
CA VAL A 416 4.24 17.38 4.22
C VAL A 416 5.20 18.20 3.38
N THR A 417 5.86 19.15 4.04
CA THR A 417 6.93 19.97 3.47
C THR A 417 8.14 20.02 4.40
N TYR A 418 9.32 20.17 3.81
CA TYR A 418 10.57 20.31 4.56
C TYR A 418 10.95 21.78 4.70
N SER A 419 10.86 22.31 5.92
CA SER A 419 11.26 23.65 6.28
C SER A 419 12.78 23.73 6.45
N LYS A 420 13.42 24.62 5.68
CA LYS A 420 14.86 24.89 5.75
C LYS A 420 15.22 26.10 6.63
N THR A 421 14.35 26.45 7.58
CA THR A 421 14.62 27.57 8.51
C THR A 421 15.81 27.26 9.43
N THR A 422 16.14 28.16 10.36
CA THR A 422 17.27 28.00 11.28
C THR A 422 17.26 26.68 12.07
N THR A 423 16.09 26.08 12.28
CA THR A 423 15.92 24.70 12.76
C THR A 423 15.18 23.89 11.70
N PRO A 424 15.88 23.13 10.85
CA PRO A 424 15.24 22.36 9.80
C PRO A 424 14.30 21.29 10.37
N ASN A 425 13.09 21.20 9.84
CA ASN A 425 12.08 20.25 10.29
C ASN A 425 11.06 19.94 9.21
N TRP A 426 10.38 18.80 9.35
CA TRP A 426 9.19 18.48 8.57
C TRP A 426 7.95 19.07 9.23
N LEU A 427 7.03 19.57 8.40
CA LEU A 427 5.76 20.16 8.80
C LEU A 427 4.67 19.62 7.90
N PHE A 428 3.44 19.47 8.41
CA PHE A 428 2.30 19.21 7.54
C PHE A 428 2.00 20.46 6.68
N SER A 429 1.65 20.30 5.41
CA SER A 429 1.49 21.44 4.48
C SER A 429 0.20 21.49 3.67
N GLY A 430 -0.66 20.47 3.77
CA GLY A 430 -1.80 20.33 2.88
C GLY A 430 -1.39 20.24 1.39
N ASN A 431 -2.38 20.22 0.50
CA ASN A 431 -2.19 20.19 -0.95
C ASN A 431 -2.91 21.33 -1.69
N GLY A 432 -3.70 22.15 -1.01
CA GLY A 432 -4.45 23.27 -1.59
C GLY A 432 -5.74 22.87 -2.32
N ASN A 433 -6.07 21.58 -2.38
CA ASN A 433 -7.25 21.07 -3.09
C ASN A 433 -8.47 21.09 -2.17
N TYR A 434 -9.61 21.57 -2.67
CA TYR A 434 -10.87 21.61 -1.89
C TYR A 434 -11.60 20.27 -1.79
N THR A 435 -11.23 19.32 -2.63
CA THR A 435 -11.79 17.97 -2.65
C THR A 435 -10.68 16.97 -2.96
N ASN A 436 -10.96 15.69 -2.73
CA ASN A 436 -10.18 14.59 -3.24
C ASN A 436 -10.87 14.05 -4.49
N ALA A 437 -10.27 14.23 -5.66
CA ALA A 437 -10.72 13.58 -6.88
C ALA A 437 -9.77 12.46 -7.33
N LYS A 438 -10.33 11.29 -7.61
CA LYS A 438 -9.58 10.11 -8.06
C LYS A 438 -10.32 9.33 -9.12
N ILE A 439 -9.55 8.66 -9.98
CA ILE A 439 -10.05 7.71 -10.97
C ILE A 439 -9.54 6.32 -10.64
N TYR A 440 -10.44 5.34 -10.68
CA TYR A 440 -10.11 3.93 -10.47
C TYR A 440 -10.55 3.08 -11.66
N PRO A 441 -9.73 2.11 -12.10
CA PRO A 441 -10.20 1.03 -12.96
C PRO A 441 -11.17 0.17 -12.18
N VAL A 442 -12.32 -0.14 -12.77
CA VAL A 442 -13.38 -0.86 -12.09
C VAL A 442 -13.93 -1.99 -12.94
N THR A 443 -14.20 -3.11 -12.27
CA THR A 443 -15.10 -4.15 -12.75
C THR A 443 -16.18 -4.43 -11.72
N TYR A 444 -17.34 -4.91 -12.17
CA TYR A 444 -18.45 -5.22 -11.29
C TYR A 444 -19.18 -6.47 -11.78
N ALA A 445 -19.71 -7.24 -10.84
CA ALA A 445 -20.54 -8.41 -11.11
C ALA A 445 -21.81 -8.38 -10.26
N THR A 446 -22.94 -8.66 -10.88
CA THR A 446 -24.23 -8.82 -10.21
C THR A 446 -24.51 -10.30 -9.95
N PHE A 447 -24.93 -10.62 -8.74
CA PHE A 447 -25.34 -11.95 -8.31
C PHE A 447 -26.73 -11.88 -7.67
N GLY A 448 -27.47 -12.99 -7.74
CA GLY A 448 -28.68 -13.16 -6.95
C GLY A 448 -28.35 -13.33 -5.47
N PHE A 449 -29.36 -13.19 -4.61
CA PHE A 449 -29.24 -13.50 -3.18
C PHE A 449 -28.94 -14.97 -2.86
N ASP A 450 -29.01 -15.86 -3.85
CA ASP A 450 -28.56 -17.26 -3.78
C ASP A 450 -27.08 -17.43 -4.15
N GLY A 451 -26.39 -16.34 -4.51
CA GLY A 451 -25.00 -16.34 -4.93
C GLY A 451 -24.76 -16.80 -6.37
N SER A 452 -25.81 -17.02 -7.15
CA SER A 452 -25.68 -17.30 -8.58
C SER A 452 -25.34 -16.03 -9.35
N LEU A 453 -24.41 -16.13 -10.31
CA LEU A 453 -24.08 -15.00 -11.19
C LEU A 453 -25.28 -14.69 -12.09
N SER A 454 -25.72 -13.43 -12.10
CA SER A 454 -26.81 -12.98 -12.95
C SER A 454 -26.40 -12.97 -14.43
N ALA A 455 -27.33 -13.23 -15.35
CA ALA A 455 -27.08 -13.09 -16.78
C ALA A 455 -26.99 -11.63 -17.23
N THR A 456 -27.55 -10.70 -16.44
CA THR A 456 -27.61 -9.27 -16.73
C THR A 456 -27.10 -8.46 -15.55
N SER A 457 -26.48 -7.31 -15.80
CA SER A 457 -26.18 -6.35 -14.74
C SER A 457 -27.48 -5.86 -14.08
N GLY A 458 -27.44 -5.71 -12.76
CA GLY A 458 -28.51 -5.09 -11.97
C GLY A 458 -28.37 -3.58 -11.82
N LEU A 459 -27.53 -2.96 -12.67
CA LEU A 459 -27.19 -1.55 -12.58
C LEU A 459 -28.30 -0.71 -13.24
N ASN A 460 -28.85 0.25 -12.50
CA ASN A 460 -29.85 1.17 -13.01
C ASN A 460 -29.20 2.20 -13.96
N THR A 461 -29.57 2.15 -15.23
CA THR A 461 -29.15 3.12 -16.25
C THR A 461 -30.01 4.38 -16.14
N ASN A 462 -29.85 5.16 -15.06
CA ASN A 462 -30.54 6.45 -14.89
C ASN A 462 -30.04 7.54 -15.87
N ILE A 463 -29.05 7.24 -16.70
CA ILE A 463 -28.73 8.07 -17.87
C ILE A 463 -29.77 7.72 -18.93
N GLY A 464 -30.67 8.67 -19.22
CA GLY A 464 -31.74 8.55 -20.23
C GLY A 464 -31.27 8.37 -21.68
N SER A 465 -30.19 7.63 -21.92
CA SER A 465 -29.85 7.11 -23.24
C SER A 465 -30.85 6.01 -23.59
N SER A 466 -31.62 6.24 -24.65
CA SER A 466 -32.54 5.28 -25.28
C SER A 466 -31.90 4.00 -25.82
N ASN A 467 -30.62 3.78 -25.53
CA ASN A 467 -29.90 2.57 -25.88
C ASN A 467 -29.47 1.92 -24.56
N ALA A 468 -30.23 0.92 -24.14
CA ALA A 468 -29.78 -0.09 -23.20
C ALA A 468 -28.48 -0.69 -23.77
N ALA A 469 -27.33 -0.12 -23.43
CA ALA A 469 -26.05 -0.78 -23.67
C ALA A 469 -26.18 -2.14 -22.98
N ALA A 470 -26.05 -3.20 -23.77
CA ALA A 470 -26.29 -4.57 -23.34
C ALA A 470 -25.69 -4.80 -21.95
N THR A 471 -26.53 -5.31 -21.05
CA THR A 471 -26.28 -5.64 -19.66
C THR A 471 -25.23 -6.77 -19.56
N ILE A 472 -23.98 -6.49 -19.92
CA ILE A 472 -22.89 -7.46 -19.81
C ILE A 472 -22.55 -7.59 -18.34
N ASN A 473 -22.63 -8.80 -17.83
CA ASN A 473 -22.23 -9.15 -16.48
C ASN A 473 -21.21 -10.29 -16.54
N PRO A 474 -19.99 -10.11 -16.03
CA PRO A 474 -19.46 -8.92 -15.38
C PRO A 474 -19.19 -7.73 -16.33
N GLY A 475 -19.29 -6.51 -15.82
CA GLY A 475 -19.05 -5.26 -16.55
C GLY A 475 -17.72 -4.58 -16.19
N LEU A 476 -17.30 -3.61 -17.01
CA LEU A 476 -16.03 -2.88 -16.87
C LEU A 476 -16.22 -1.37 -17.09
N GLY A 477 -15.38 -0.56 -16.44
CA GLY A 477 -15.38 0.89 -16.60
C GLY A 477 -14.40 1.61 -15.69
N LEU A 478 -14.58 2.92 -15.58
CA LEU A 478 -13.81 3.79 -14.70
C LEU A 478 -14.74 4.39 -13.66
N GLN A 479 -14.38 4.29 -12.39
CA GLN A 479 -15.07 5.00 -11.32
C GLN A 479 -14.39 6.34 -11.09
N VAL A 480 -15.19 7.40 -11.17
CA VAL A 480 -14.80 8.77 -10.85
C VAL A 480 -15.27 9.09 -9.45
N ALA A 481 -14.34 9.25 -8.51
CA ALA A 481 -14.67 9.58 -7.13
C ALA A 481 -14.25 11.04 -6.85
N ILE A 482 -15.21 11.95 -6.79
CA ILE A 482 -15.03 13.34 -6.36
C ILE A 482 -15.71 13.47 -5.00
N THR A 483 -14.94 13.74 -3.95
CA THR A 483 -15.49 13.82 -2.59
C THR A 483 -16.24 15.12 -2.39
N ASP A 484 -17.51 15.07 -2.01
CA ASP A 484 -18.31 16.28 -1.86
C ASP A 484 -18.97 16.43 -0.48
N GLN A 485 -18.60 15.59 0.48
CA GLN A 485 -18.98 15.81 1.88
C GLN A 485 -17.77 15.75 2.80
N ASP A 486 -17.74 16.66 3.78
CA ASP A 486 -16.86 16.54 4.93
C ASP A 486 -17.37 15.46 5.91
N GLY A 487 -16.61 15.20 6.98
CA GLY A 487 -17.01 14.23 8.02
C GLY A 487 -18.28 14.61 8.80
N SER A 488 -18.81 15.82 8.61
CA SER A 488 -20.07 16.31 9.20
C SER A 488 -21.23 16.32 8.19
N GLY A 489 -21.01 15.88 6.94
CA GLY A 489 -22.01 15.86 5.87
C GLY A 489 -22.21 17.20 5.16
N ASN A 490 -21.34 18.20 5.38
CA ASN A 490 -21.42 19.46 4.67
C ASN A 490 -20.82 19.35 3.27
N GLN A 491 -21.45 20.00 2.30
CA GLN A 491 -20.98 20.05 0.92
C GLN A 491 -19.60 20.71 0.80
N LEU A 492 -18.66 20.12 0.04
CA LEU A 492 -17.30 20.63 -0.13
C LEU A 492 -17.12 21.49 -1.38
N VAL A 493 -17.66 21.04 -2.52
CA VAL A 493 -17.52 21.62 -3.86
C VAL A 493 -18.87 21.71 -4.56
N GLY A 494 -18.98 22.53 -5.61
CA GLY A 494 -20.24 22.77 -6.30
C GLY A 494 -20.52 21.75 -7.40
N ASN A 495 -20.50 22.24 -8.65
CA ASN A 495 -20.51 21.37 -9.81
C ASN A 495 -19.07 21.15 -10.30
N SER A 496 -18.84 19.97 -10.86
CA SER A 496 -17.56 19.57 -11.41
C SER A 496 -17.67 19.10 -12.86
N ALA A 497 -16.54 19.14 -13.56
CA ALA A 497 -16.37 18.61 -14.90
C ALA A 497 -15.08 17.81 -14.96
N VAL A 498 -15.15 16.61 -15.52
CA VAL A 498 -13.98 15.73 -15.72
C VAL A 498 -13.71 15.64 -17.21
N GLN A 499 -12.58 16.19 -17.65
CA GLN A 499 -12.08 16.01 -19.00
C GLN A 499 -11.26 14.72 -19.07
N LEU A 500 -11.67 13.85 -19.97
CA LEU A 500 -11.03 12.58 -20.29
C LEU A 500 -9.80 12.82 -21.19
N PRO A 501 -8.86 11.87 -21.26
CA PRO A 501 -7.74 11.90 -22.22
C PRO A 501 -8.15 12.11 -23.68
N THR A 502 -9.36 11.68 -24.05
CA THR A 502 -9.96 11.90 -25.37
C THR A 502 -10.59 13.30 -25.56
N ASP A 503 -10.35 14.23 -24.63
CA ASP A 503 -10.89 15.60 -24.57
C ASP A 503 -12.42 15.70 -24.40
N GLN A 504 -13.11 14.58 -24.17
CA GLN A 504 -14.51 14.59 -23.79
C GLN A 504 -14.65 15.07 -22.33
N SER A 505 -15.61 15.95 -22.06
CA SER A 505 -15.93 16.40 -20.70
C SER A 505 -17.20 15.72 -20.19
N VAL A 506 -17.14 15.17 -18.97
CA VAL A 506 -18.29 14.59 -18.27
C VAL A 506 -18.64 15.46 -17.06
N PRO A 507 -19.87 15.99 -16.98
CA PRO A 507 -20.32 16.78 -15.83
C PRO A 507 -20.68 15.91 -14.62
N PHE A 508 -20.37 16.44 -13.43
CA PHE A 508 -20.73 15.90 -12.13
C PHE A 508 -21.36 17.00 -11.26
N ALA A 509 -22.23 16.60 -10.33
CA ALA A 509 -22.85 17.51 -9.39
C ALA A 509 -23.20 16.81 -8.07
N TYR A 510 -23.32 17.60 -7.01
CA TYR A 510 -23.79 17.14 -5.72
C TYR A 510 -25.17 16.48 -5.83
N CYS A 511 -25.28 15.27 -5.28
CA CYS A 511 -26.49 14.46 -5.31
C CYS A 511 -26.95 14.03 -3.90
N SER A 512 -26.54 14.78 -2.86
CA SER A 512 -26.78 14.46 -1.45
C SER A 512 -26.06 13.19 -0.95
N GLY A 513 -24.98 12.80 -1.62
CA GLY A 513 -24.10 11.70 -1.22
C GLY A 513 -22.69 12.16 -0.90
N ALA A 514 -21.87 11.26 -0.38
CA ALA A 514 -20.46 11.54 -0.05
C ALA A 514 -19.58 11.81 -1.29
N LEU A 515 -20.01 11.33 -2.46
CA LEU A 515 -19.39 11.59 -3.76
C LEU A 515 -20.36 12.36 -4.64
N GLU A 516 -19.84 13.18 -5.55
CA GLU A 516 -20.66 13.74 -6.64
C GLU A 516 -21.18 12.63 -7.57
N CYS A 517 -22.36 12.85 -8.15
CA CYS A 517 -22.94 11.96 -9.14
C CYS A 517 -22.76 12.49 -10.56
N ILE A 518 -22.69 11.60 -11.54
CA ILE A 518 -22.73 11.94 -12.97
C ILE A 518 -24.01 12.73 -13.25
N TRP A 519 -23.87 13.86 -13.96
CA TRP A 519 -24.94 14.81 -14.19
C TRP A 519 -25.28 14.98 -15.68
N PRO A 520 -25.98 14.02 -16.32
CA PRO A 520 -26.13 13.97 -17.77
C PRO A 520 -27.04 15.07 -18.35
N GLN A 521 -27.85 15.73 -17.51
CA GLN A 521 -28.81 16.76 -17.94
C GLN A 521 -28.76 17.99 -17.04
N PRO A 522 -28.25 19.14 -17.51
CA PRO A 522 -28.08 20.34 -16.70
C PRO A 522 -29.38 20.95 -16.11
N ALA A 523 -30.55 20.50 -16.56
CA ALA A 523 -31.84 21.07 -16.14
C ALA A 523 -32.36 20.51 -14.80
N VAL A 524 -31.87 19.35 -14.36
CA VAL A 524 -32.33 18.67 -13.14
C VAL A 524 -31.11 18.15 -12.38
N LEU A 525 -30.96 18.53 -11.10
CA LEU A 525 -29.87 18.01 -10.26
C LEU A 525 -29.98 16.49 -10.10
N PRO A 526 -28.86 15.76 -10.11
CA PRO A 526 -28.89 14.32 -9.93
C PRO A 526 -29.31 13.97 -8.49
N THR A 527 -29.94 12.82 -8.32
CA THR A 527 -30.24 12.24 -7.00
C THR A 527 -29.44 10.96 -6.85
N ALA A 528 -28.79 10.76 -5.70
CA ALA A 528 -28.01 9.55 -5.46
C ALA A 528 -28.92 8.32 -5.51
N THR A 529 -28.49 7.31 -6.26
CA THR A 529 -29.11 5.98 -6.27
C THR A 529 -28.47 5.09 -5.21
N GLY A 530 -27.21 5.38 -4.87
CA GLY A 530 -26.37 4.56 -4.02
C GLY A 530 -25.63 3.48 -4.80
N GLU A 531 -25.98 3.24 -6.06
CA GLU A 531 -25.33 2.26 -6.91
C GLU A 531 -24.00 2.79 -7.46
N LEU A 532 -23.22 1.88 -8.05
CA LEU A 532 -21.98 2.25 -8.74
C LEU A 532 -22.22 3.19 -9.94
N SER A 533 -23.41 3.14 -10.57
CA SER A 533 -23.79 3.97 -11.73
C SER A 533 -23.72 5.47 -11.47
N ASP A 534 -23.88 5.90 -10.22
CA ASP A 534 -23.74 7.29 -9.81
C ASP A 534 -22.36 7.86 -10.17
N THR A 535 -21.32 7.02 -10.22
CA THR A 535 -19.92 7.42 -10.40
C THR A 535 -19.18 6.68 -11.52
N LEU A 536 -19.88 5.80 -12.24
CA LEU A 536 -19.28 4.90 -13.22
C LEU A 536 -19.35 5.46 -14.63
N LEU A 537 -18.19 5.74 -15.20
CA LEU A 537 -18.04 5.88 -16.64
C LEU A 537 -17.89 4.48 -17.22
N GLN A 538 -18.79 4.09 -18.12
CA GLN A 538 -18.75 2.77 -18.75
C GLN A 538 -18.06 2.83 -20.11
N GLN A 539 -17.44 1.71 -20.49
CA GLN A 539 -17.22 1.38 -21.90
C GLN A 539 -18.51 0.73 -22.44
N PRO A 540 -19.22 1.32 -23.38
CA PRO A 540 -20.17 0.65 -24.23
C PRO A 540 -19.59 0.42 -25.63
N THR A 541 -20.36 -0.30 -26.42
CA THR A 541 -20.42 -0.14 -27.86
C THR A 541 -20.77 1.31 -28.32
N LEU A 542 -20.81 2.32 -27.41
CA LEU A 542 -21.11 3.76 -27.62
C LEU A 542 -20.33 4.73 -26.66
N GLY A 543 -19.08 4.43 -26.30
CA GLY A 543 -18.49 4.93 -25.04
C GLY A 543 -17.79 6.24 -24.91
N TRP A 544 -18.01 6.84 -23.74
CA TRP A 544 -17.19 7.90 -23.19
C TRP A 544 -15.74 7.43 -22.94
N ILE A 545 -15.51 6.13 -22.74
CA ILE A 545 -14.18 5.56 -22.51
C ILE A 545 -13.67 4.85 -23.77
N GLY A 546 -12.64 5.41 -24.39
CA GLY A 546 -11.83 4.75 -25.41
C GLY A 546 -10.61 4.03 -24.83
N ASN A 547 -9.83 3.37 -25.70
CA ASN A 547 -8.58 2.68 -25.31
C ASN A 547 -7.57 3.63 -24.65
N ALA A 548 -7.54 4.90 -25.05
CA ALA A 548 -6.68 5.92 -24.45
C ALA A 548 -7.10 6.26 -23.01
N ASP A 549 -8.40 6.22 -22.72
CA ASP A 549 -8.96 6.55 -21.40
C ASP A 549 -8.74 5.40 -20.39
N ALA A 550 -8.70 4.16 -20.87
CA ALA A 550 -8.44 2.96 -20.09
C ALA A 550 -6.95 2.60 -19.93
N ALA A 551 -6.04 3.38 -20.52
CA ALA A 551 -4.61 3.10 -20.49
C ALA A 551 -4.00 3.46 -19.13
N LEU A 552 -3.04 2.65 -18.67
CA LEU A 552 -2.20 3.00 -17.53
C LEU A 552 -1.59 4.40 -17.73
N GLY A 553 -1.68 5.27 -16.72
CA GLY A 553 -1.14 6.62 -16.80
C GLY A 553 -2.01 7.62 -17.57
N ALA A 554 -3.19 7.21 -18.05
CA ALA A 554 -4.18 8.11 -18.63
C ALA A 554 -4.46 9.30 -17.70
N LYS A 555 -4.37 10.52 -18.24
CA LYS A 555 -4.54 11.78 -17.51
C LYS A 555 -5.98 12.27 -17.60
N PHE A 556 -6.60 12.48 -16.45
CA PHE A 556 -7.92 13.09 -16.30
C PHE A 556 -7.76 14.48 -15.67
N VAL A 557 -8.49 15.46 -16.18
CA VAL A 557 -8.47 16.84 -15.67
C VAL A 557 -9.80 17.13 -15.01
N PHE A 558 -9.78 17.36 -13.71
CA PHE A 558 -10.94 17.72 -12.92
C PHE A 558 -11.02 19.23 -12.81
N THR A 559 -12.19 19.81 -13.03
CA THR A 559 -12.46 21.22 -12.79
C THR A 559 -13.69 21.34 -11.93
N TYR A 560 -13.57 22.03 -10.79
CA TYR A 560 -14.68 22.18 -9.84
C TYR A 560 -14.77 23.60 -9.30
N SER A 561 -16.00 23.99 -8.98
CA SER A 561 -16.31 25.30 -8.39
C SER A 561 -16.15 25.25 -6.88
N SER A 562 -15.30 26.15 -6.34
CA SER A 562 -15.14 26.31 -4.89
C SER A 562 -16.20 27.26 -4.33
N TRP A 563 -16.96 26.79 -3.33
CA TRP A 563 -17.86 27.64 -2.54
C TRP A 563 -17.11 28.68 -1.68
N ILE A 564 -15.80 28.50 -1.48
CA ILE A 564 -14.96 29.36 -0.63
C ILE A 564 -14.43 30.58 -1.40
N THR A 565 -14.11 30.44 -2.70
CA THR A 565 -13.42 31.50 -3.47
C THR A 565 -14.08 31.91 -4.77
N VAL A 566 -15.26 31.36 -5.12
CA VAL A 566 -15.99 31.64 -6.39
C VAL A 566 -15.15 31.45 -7.67
N THR A 567 -13.99 30.81 -7.57
CA THR A 567 -13.05 30.55 -8.67
C THR A 567 -12.94 29.05 -8.88
N ASN A 568 -12.97 28.61 -10.13
CA ASN A 568 -12.77 27.19 -10.44
C ASN A 568 -11.34 26.78 -10.10
N GLN A 569 -11.19 25.63 -9.44
CA GLN A 569 -9.92 24.93 -9.31
C GLN A 569 -9.84 23.82 -10.35
N THR A 570 -8.61 23.49 -10.73
CA THR A 570 -8.32 22.39 -11.63
C THR A 570 -7.26 21.50 -10.99
N GLU A 571 -7.48 20.18 -11.02
CA GLU A 571 -6.49 19.19 -10.61
C GLU A 571 -6.39 18.05 -11.62
N ASN A 572 -5.21 17.43 -11.69
CA ASN A 572 -4.98 16.28 -12.55
C ASN A 572 -5.02 14.98 -11.73
N ALA A 573 -5.69 13.94 -12.25
CA ALA A 573 -5.53 12.58 -11.74
C ALA A 573 -5.04 11.64 -12.85
N TYR A 574 -4.32 10.59 -12.45
CA TYR A 574 -3.74 9.62 -13.37
C TYR A 574 -4.24 8.22 -13.04
N LEU A 575 -4.63 7.47 -14.06
CA LEU A 575 -5.08 6.09 -13.91
C LEU A 575 -3.93 5.20 -13.42
N GLN A 576 -4.13 4.52 -12.27
CA GLN A 576 -3.05 3.79 -11.58
C GLN A 576 -2.71 2.43 -12.18
N ALA A 577 -3.65 1.85 -12.93
CA ALA A 577 -3.57 0.54 -13.57
C ALA A 577 -4.47 0.52 -14.81
N PRO A 578 -4.26 -0.38 -15.79
CA PRO A 578 -5.24 -0.58 -16.84
C PRO A 578 -6.56 -1.15 -16.27
N LEU A 579 -7.60 -1.24 -17.09
CA LEU A 579 -8.81 -1.99 -16.74
C LEU A 579 -8.48 -3.47 -16.42
N PRO A 580 -9.20 -4.10 -15.48
CA PRO A 580 -9.08 -5.53 -15.23
C PRO A 580 -9.29 -6.35 -16.50
N SER A 581 -8.43 -7.34 -16.73
CA SER A 581 -8.53 -8.27 -17.87
C SER A 581 -9.15 -9.61 -17.52
N SER A 582 -9.03 -10.03 -16.27
CA SER A 582 -9.68 -11.23 -15.75
C SER A 582 -11.00 -10.84 -15.08
N LEU A 583 -12.07 -11.51 -15.49
CA LEU A 583 -13.44 -11.29 -15.00
C LEU A 583 -14.01 -12.56 -14.38
N GLY A 584 -13.15 -13.48 -13.92
CA GLY A 584 -13.60 -14.69 -13.23
C GLY A 584 -14.43 -14.36 -11.98
N SER A 585 -15.55 -15.05 -11.77
CA SER A 585 -16.47 -14.77 -10.67
C SER A 585 -15.81 -14.87 -9.28
N SER A 586 -14.73 -15.65 -9.14
CA SER A 586 -13.97 -15.79 -7.89
C SER A 586 -13.23 -14.53 -7.45
N LEU A 587 -13.03 -13.55 -8.34
CA LEU A 587 -12.37 -12.27 -8.05
C LEU A 587 -13.29 -11.28 -7.34
N TYR A 588 -14.61 -11.49 -7.41
CA TYR A 588 -15.59 -10.58 -6.83
C TYR A 588 -15.87 -10.98 -5.39
N PRO A 589 -15.81 -10.04 -4.42
CA PRO A 589 -15.99 -10.36 -3.01
C PRO A 589 -17.36 -10.97 -2.75
N MET A 590 -17.38 -12.16 -2.16
CA MET A 590 -18.61 -12.91 -1.93
C MET A 590 -18.84 -13.15 -0.44
N VAL A 591 -20.11 -13.14 -0.04
CA VAL A 591 -20.52 -13.40 1.34
C VAL A 591 -20.47 -14.90 1.62
N ASP A 592 -19.85 -15.27 2.74
CA ASP A 592 -19.73 -16.65 3.18
C ASP A 592 -21.11 -17.27 3.47
N GLY A 593 -21.28 -18.54 3.08
CA GLY A 593 -22.47 -19.32 3.42
C GLY A 593 -23.72 -18.99 2.60
N ILE A 594 -23.66 -18.03 1.67
CA ILE A 594 -24.74 -17.82 0.69
C ILE A 594 -24.80 -19.01 -0.27
N SER A 595 -26.00 -19.51 -0.49
CA SER A 595 -26.30 -20.52 -1.52
C SER A 595 -27.78 -20.48 -1.89
N SER A 596 -28.17 -21.28 -2.88
CA SER A 596 -29.59 -21.50 -3.21
C SER A 596 -30.41 -22.13 -2.09
N THR A 597 -29.77 -22.78 -1.11
CA THR A 597 -30.43 -23.35 0.07
C THR A 597 -30.36 -22.46 1.30
N ASN A 598 -29.51 -21.42 1.27
CA ASN A 598 -29.36 -20.43 2.33
C ASN A 598 -29.17 -19.03 1.73
N PRO A 599 -30.22 -18.48 1.07
CA PRO A 599 -30.12 -17.17 0.43
C PRO A 599 -30.21 -16.04 1.46
N VAL A 600 -29.65 -14.88 1.11
CA VAL A 600 -29.95 -13.63 1.82
C VAL A 600 -31.39 -13.21 1.52
N THR A 601 -32.05 -12.54 2.45
CA THR A 601 -33.40 -12.00 2.26
C THR A 601 -33.43 -10.51 2.55
N GLY A 602 -34.43 -9.80 2.01
CA GLY A 602 -34.67 -8.39 2.36
C GLY A 602 -34.86 -8.19 3.87
N ALA A 603 -35.46 -9.17 4.56
CA ALA A 603 -35.60 -9.16 6.01
C ALA A 603 -34.24 -9.20 6.75
N ASN A 604 -33.25 -9.95 6.23
CA ASN A 604 -31.90 -9.94 6.79
C ASN A 604 -31.26 -8.55 6.66
N ILE A 605 -31.40 -7.90 5.50
CA ILE A 605 -30.83 -6.58 5.25
C ILE A 605 -31.45 -5.53 6.17
N VAL A 606 -32.78 -5.50 6.27
CA VAL A 606 -33.51 -4.55 7.14
C VAL A 606 -33.17 -4.78 8.62
N ALA A 607 -33.06 -6.04 9.05
CA ALA A 607 -32.71 -6.36 10.44
C ALA A 607 -31.23 -6.11 10.77
N GLY A 608 -30.35 -6.02 9.77
CA GLY A 608 -28.90 -6.08 9.96
C GLY A 608 -28.42 -7.49 10.31
N PHE A 609 -27.22 -7.85 9.87
CA PHE A 609 -26.56 -9.10 10.23
C PHE A 609 -25.03 -8.99 10.06
N ASN A 610 -24.29 -9.94 10.62
CA ASN A 610 -22.85 -10.03 10.38
C ASN A 610 -22.59 -10.64 8.99
N LEU A 611 -22.05 -9.82 8.10
CA LEU A 611 -21.66 -10.21 6.75
C LEU A 611 -20.17 -10.54 6.75
N SER A 612 -19.81 -11.80 6.46
CA SER A 612 -18.43 -12.31 6.40
C SER A 612 -18.02 -12.64 4.97
N TRP A 613 -16.74 -12.45 4.64
CA TRP A 613 -16.11 -12.81 3.36
C TRP A 613 -14.74 -13.48 3.58
N LEU A 614 -14.60 -14.21 4.68
CA LEU A 614 -13.36 -14.85 5.12
C LEU A 614 -12.83 -15.84 4.07
N ASN A 615 -13.69 -16.67 3.49
CA ASN A 615 -13.24 -17.65 2.49
C ASN A 615 -12.76 -16.96 1.21
N TRP A 616 -13.46 -15.91 0.79
CA TRP A 616 -13.06 -15.12 -0.38
C TRP A 616 -11.72 -14.40 -0.13
N ALA A 617 -11.54 -13.78 1.04
CA ALA A 617 -10.29 -13.11 1.38
C ALA A 617 -9.10 -14.07 1.45
N ALA A 618 -9.30 -15.29 1.97
CA ALA A 618 -8.28 -16.32 1.99
C ALA A 618 -7.88 -16.80 0.58
N ALA A 619 -8.83 -16.80 -0.37
CA ALA A 619 -8.58 -17.17 -1.77
C ALA A 619 -7.99 -16.02 -2.61
N ASN A 620 -8.12 -14.77 -2.16
CA ASN A 620 -7.65 -13.57 -2.86
C ASN A 620 -6.78 -12.69 -1.92
N PRO A 621 -5.61 -13.17 -1.47
CA PRO A 621 -4.79 -12.49 -0.46
C PRO A 621 -4.22 -11.14 -0.94
N ASN A 622 -4.30 -10.85 -2.24
CA ASN A 622 -3.91 -9.59 -2.85
C ASN A 622 -5.02 -8.55 -2.96
N MET A 623 -6.18 -8.86 -2.37
CA MET A 623 -7.36 -8.02 -2.42
C MET A 623 -7.89 -7.77 -1.01
N ALA A 624 -8.43 -6.59 -0.77
CA ALA A 624 -9.13 -6.26 0.46
C ALA A 624 -10.45 -5.55 0.17
N VAL A 625 -11.47 -5.89 0.95
CA VAL A 625 -12.75 -5.16 0.95
C VAL A 625 -12.52 -3.79 1.57
N PHE A 626 -12.98 -2.75 0.89
CA PHE A 626 -12.88 -1.36 1.34
C PHE A 626 -14.25 -0.68 1.50
N SER A 627 -15.32 -1.28 0.98
CA SER A 627 -16.67 -0.74 1.13
C SER A 627 -17.72 -1.84 1.22
N VAL A 628 -18.71 -1.61 2.10
CA VAL A 628 -19.96 -2.38 2.15
C VAL A 628 -21.10 -1.40 2.27
N ARG A 629 -22.07 -1.49 1.36
CA ARG A 629 -23.25 -0.62 1.31
C ARG A 629 -24.49 -1.46 1.14
N THR A 630 -25.58 -1.05 1.79
CA THR A 630 -26.91 -1.61 1.54
C THR A 630 -27.80 -0.54 0.92
N ILE A 631 -28.64 -0.96 -0.03
CA ILE A 631 -29.63 -0.09 -0.69
C ILE A 631 -30.99 -0.76 -0.57
N VAL A 632 -31.99 0.01 -0.13
CA VAL A 632 -33.40 -0.40 -0.18
C VAL A 632 -34.13 0.55 -1.11
N ASN A 633 -34.59 0.03 -2.24
CA ASN A 633 -35.33 0.81 -3.24
C ASN A 633 -36.83 0.79 -2.93
N SER A 634 -37.56 1.83 -3.32
CA SER A 634 -39.03 1.92 -3.21
C SER A 634 -39.62 2.59 -4.45
N THR A 635 -40.87 2.28 -4.76
CA THR A 635 -41.64 3.10 -5.71
C THR A 635 -41.96 4.46 -5.07
N GLY A 636 -41.72 5.56 -5.80
CA GLY A 636 -42.15 6.90 -5.39
C GLY A 636 -41.42 7.53 -4.20
N SER A 637 -40.28 6.99 -3.77
CA SER A 637 -39.42 7.57 -2.72
C SER A 637 -37.95 7.36 -3.07
N SER A 638 -37.07 8.25 -2.59
CA SER A 638 -35.63 8.08 -2.73
C SER A 638 -35.15 6.80 -2.05
N PRO A 639 -34.13 6.11 -2.59
CA PRO A 639 -33.61 4.90 -1.98
C PRO A 639 -33.02 5.18 -0.59
N LEU A 640 -33.14 4.19 0.30
CA LEU A 640 -32.46 4.22 1.59
C LEU A 640 -31.05 3.64 1.39
N ILE A 641 -30.04 4.50 1.51
CA ILE A 641 -28.63 4.14 1.33
C ILE A 641 -27.98 4.08 2.72
N THR A 642 -27.29 2.98 3.01
CA THR A 642 -26.57 2.82 4.28
C THR A 642 -25.17 2.28 4.00
N ASP A 643 -24.17 3.13 4.25
CA ASP A 643 -22.77 2.75 4.20
C ASP A 643 -22.36 2.12 5.54
N ASN A 644 -21.72 0.95 5.46
CA ASN A 644 -21.23 0.20 6.60
C ASN A 644 -19.69 0.27 6.57
N PRO A 645 -19.05 1.04 7.45
CA PRO A 645 -17.60 1.20 7.47
C PRO A 645 -16.89 -0.15 7.62
N VAL A 646 -15.91 -0.40 6.75
CA VAL A 646 -15.11 -1.63 6.77
C VAL A 646 -13.76 -1.33 7.44
N PRO A 647 -13.48 -1.89 8.64
CA PRO A 647 -12.16 -1.75 9.23
C PRO A 647 -11.09 -2.35 8.33
N LEU A 648 -9.90 -1.76 8.32
CA LEU A 648 -8.81 -2.22 7.47
C LEU A 648 -8.39 -3.64 7.82
N GLY A 649 -8.23 -4.48 6.80
CA GLY A 649 -7.90 -5.90 6.95
C GLY A 649 -9.05 -6.75 7.50
N ALA A 650 -10.24 -6.20 7.72
CA ALA A 650 -11.39 -6.97 8.19
C ALA A 650 -11.87 -7.95 7.12
N THR A 651 -12.33 -9.11 7.60
CA THR A 651 -13.00 -10.13 6.78
C THR A 651 -14.49 -10.25 7.08
N SER A 652 -15.04 -9.32 7.85
CA SER A 652 -16.47 -9.23 8.14
C SER A 652 -16.87 -7.82 8.59
N VAL A 653 -18.16 -7.49 8.46
CA VAL A 653 -18.76 -6.26 9.00
C VAL A 653 -20.17 -6.54 9.52
N ASN A 654 -20.58 -5.84 10.56
CA ASN A 654 -21.97 -5.85 11.00
C ASN A 654 -22.76 -4.82 10.18
N LEU A 655 -23.78 -5.27 9.46
CA LEU A 655 -24.68 -4.38 8.76
C LEU A 655 -25.57 -3.65 9.76
N THR A 656 -25.68 -2.33 9.58
CA THR A 656 -26.55 -1.48 10.39
C THR A 656 -28.02 -1.77 10.05
N PRO A 657 -28.89 -2.01 11.03
CA PRO A 657 -30.32 -2.19 10.78
C PRO A 657 -30.94 -0.94 10.13
N THR A 658 -31.71 -1.14 9.06
CA THR A 658 -32.34 -0.04 8.32
C THR A 658 -33.77 0.17 8.79
N THR A 659 -34.08 1.35 9.33
CA THR A 659 -35.45 1.70 9.71
C THR A 659 -36.22 2.18 8.48
N LEU A 660 -37.31 1.49 8.12
CA LEU A 660 -38.15 1.88 6.99
C LEU A 660 -39.09 3.03 7.38
N PRO A 661 -39.09 4.17 6.65
CA PRO A 661 -40.03 5.26 6.89
C PRO A 661 -41.49 4.83 6.70
N SER A 662 -42.41 5.52 7.37
CA SER A 662 -43.86 5.27 7.20
C SER A 662 -44.27 5.49 5.73
N GLY A 663 -44.94 4.50 5.14
CA GLY A 663 -45.37 4.54 3.74
C GLY A 663 -44.29 4.12 2.72
N PHE A 664 -43.08 3.80 3.18
CA PHE A 664 -42.02 3.26 2.32
C PHE A 664 -42.30 1.79 1.98
N THR A 665 -42.44 1.47 0.69
CA THR A 665 -42.75 0.11 0.22
C THR A 665 -41.57 -0.44 -0.58
N PRO A 666 -40.71 -1.28 0.02
CA PRO A 666 -39.54 -1.77 -0.67
C PRO A 666 -39.88 -2.51 -1.96
N THR A 667 -39.09 -2.32 -3.02
CA THR A 667 -39.23 -3.00 -4.32
C THR A 667 -38.06 -3.94 -4.58
N SER A 668 -36.87 -3.57 -4.13
CA SER A 668 -35.67 -4.39 -4.21
C SER A 668 -34.71 -4.04 -3.07
N TYR A 669 -33.82 -4.98 -2.77
CA TYR A 669 -32.76 -4.82 -1.79
C TYR A 669 -31.43 -5.20 -2.43
N GLU A 670 -30.40 -4.46 -2.06
CA GLU A 670 -29.07 -4.66 -2.60
C GLU A 670 -28.01 -4.62 -1.50
N ILE A 671 -26.97 -5.43 -1.70
CA ILE A 671 -25.72 -5.32 -0.96
C ILE A 671 -24.61 -5.10 -1.99
N TRP A 672 -23.91 -3.98 -1.86
CA TRP A 672 -22.73 -3.66 -2.64
C TRP A 672 -21.49 -3.90 -1.79
N ILE A 673 -20.58 -4.75 -2.28
CA ILE A 673 -19.30 -5.03 -1.63
C ILE A 673 -18.19 -4.64 -2.60
N GLY A 674 -17.38 -3.65 -2.23
CA GLY A 674 -16.24 -3.20 -3.02
C GLY A 674 -14.93 -3.76 -2.46
N ALA A 675 -14.16 -4.42 -3.30
CA ALA A 675 -12.79 -4.83 -3.02
C ALA A 675 -11.80 -4.16 -3.96
N MET A 676 -10.56 -4.00 -3.51
CA MET A 676 -9.48 -3.41 -4.29
C MET A 676 -8.27 -4.35 -4.26
N ASN A 677 -7.57 -4.49 -5.39
CA ASN A 677 -6.33 -5.24 -5.46
C ASN A 677 -5.09 -4.34 -5.27
N SER A 678 -3.90 -4.94 -5.25
CA SER A 678 -2.62 -4.25 -5.10
C SER A 678 -2.27 -3.26 -6.22
N LEU A 679 -2.95 -3.33 -7.36
CA LEU A 679 -2.81 -2.37 -8.46
C LEU A 679 -3.79 -1.18 -8.35
N GLY A 680 -4.68 -1.20 -7.36
CA GLY A 680 -5.73 -0.19 -7.18
C GLY A 680 -6.96 -0.40 -8.07
N GLN A 681 -7.08 -1.56 -8.72
CA GLN A 681 -8.29 -1.92 -9.47
C GLN A 681 -9.39 -2.32 -8.51
N ARG A 682 -10.63 -1.86 -8.75
CA ARG A 682 -11.78 -2.14 -7.89
C ARG A 682 -12.70 -3.21 -8.50
N TYR A 683 -13.16 -4.09 -7.64
CA TYR A 683 -14.04 -5.21 -7.95
C TYR A 683 -15.28 -5.06 -7.07
N TYR A 684 -16.43 -4.81 -7.70
CA TYR A 684 -17.69 -4.67 -6.97
C TYR A 684 -18.58 -5.89 -7.18
N THR A 685 -19.09 -6.42 -6.08
CA THR A 685 -20.19 -7.37 -6.08
C THR A 685 -21.48 -6.62 -5.77
N GLN A 686 -22.49 -6.76 -6.62
CA GLN A 686 -23.87 -6.40 -6.31
C GLN A 686 -24.63 -7.69 -6.02
N LEU A 687 -25.03 -7.91 -4.77
CA LEU A 687 -26.06 -8.90 -4.46
C LEU A 687 -27.41 -8.22 -4.61
N LEU A 688 -28.26 -8.74 -5.50
CA LEU A 688 -29.57 -8.19 -5.79
C LEU A 688 -30.67 -9.20 -5.48
N GLY A 689 -31.70 -8.74 -4.78
CA GLY A 689 -32.94 -9.49 -4.56
C GLY A 689 -34.16 -8.59 -4.70
N THR A 690 -35.23 -9.14 -5.27
CA THR A 690 -36.54 -8.50 -5.32
C THR A 690 -37.38 -8.96 -4.14
N ASN A 691 -38.35 -8.11 -3.75
CA ASN A 691 -39.33 -8.45 -2.72
C ASN A 691 -40.22 -9.64 -3.13
#